data_AF-A0A3B1JIE6-F1
#
_entry.id   AF-A0A3B1JIE6-F1
#
_cell.length_a   1.000
_cell.length_b   1.000
_cell.length_c   1.000
_cell.angle_alpha   90.00
_cell.angle_beta   90.00
_cell.angle_gamma   90.00
#
_symmetry.space_group_name_H-M   'P 1'
#
loop_
_entity.id
_entity.type
_entity.pdbx_description
1 polymer ?
#
loop_
_entity_poly.entity_id
_entity_poly.type
_entity_poly.pdbx_seq_one_letter_code
_entity_poly.pdbx_strand_id
1 'polypeptide(L)'
;MAESSGSFRSSKNNHNTLLCKKEPAHKHNGVSFTKPYGSEKCNVKRLLEQEEGVDDWRSSVEWLEECSLNSYGLTLTHLFSHCSTAATSSRDDGVSTQLEIDSKKLFETQLYQVTDLYHSRIQWLNQGSRKMFGIVKGSRLGVLIDVSDVNCSEERLEDLQHHLLLLIEEQFRMKKVLHFMSFGTELSSLWTGPKEVTPLRLKESQQWVLQLEPSGSCNLLQALKTACSHTQLDSLLIILGSCPDQDTDSIFNYMTQEVQEKVTSIHVVAYNTCNQVAIENVKNIAKVTEGRYHIFSAALGVVDSSSDLEPLWAEIKSARDVLDHIHCMSHGQLEDLTVPVMSEISEDLDCLSLSDLKSDPHDGSAALCIQPPTLLPTTSAEWLKTNGMKAKKLSLYQVLAPNVYSPKESFVPILRKTVHSTVHEKAMVQFEWHDGTVKNVHVDLPLLQNYQKRLLEAEQVLEDRAAWLSSTGSRQIWGAVCEQRVHVLLDMSAMNNHYQLHIQHAVHLLLQEQLPSTHSFNITAFGSDIKQWKEQMVPPTSENLQDVWQWIQGLECGGDRYTLAAIQHAAEAELSTDSSLTSGVYLFTTGMPDQDPVTVSTYMSEVCNNPRLKIHVILFAGENMLARSLTPRYVTWAETAQVLRGLAHASKGRFHWITDTGIVESDDVIALIGEMETAANYWQKESKEGKRSQTWRPSSAKAVIPPAHPVDSWKPARQVNSAKQRKTKITQSVFYLEDGNLGTVFKKYLKPKSVQKYISTVTIPKQEDICSTKQWLKSFGIRSQKLDLHKLVSGPECTHRKKLVRTVHKSVSAKYCAIFPSVQVNGSVRHLLLSPAELKQYLIQVEKVLQRYAQRMQWLLSGSRRVFGCVVERAVCVVLDVSGSMAPCVPELQKELASLIWEQLHANSVRFSMVAFSGEVRVWQVELVEASEERCKEAVQWLGQLSTHGGTSSLQALQAGCAFGDSLGVYLITDGRNDCSCSLVLKEAERLTAGKHITIHTIAFNCQDRTAKEFLRKLAHKTGGRFHEAPSESHTAAASELLTSSFSVGEDSELPSFEGDDLRRLSEEMEKLRMFQKQARAFREILLSKNPEAE
;
A
#
# COMPACT_ATOMS: atom_id res chain seq x y z
N MET A 1 73.91 50.82 -4.82
CA MET A 1 72.91 51.85 -5.20
C MET A 1 71.55 51.21 -4.93
N ALA A 2 70.75 51.59 -3.93
CA ALA A 2 70.41 52.89 -3.32
C ALA A 2 69.39 53.72 -4.13
N GLU A 3 68.26 54.06 -3.48
CA GLU A 3 67.29 55.21 -3.59
C GLU A 3 66.97 55.83 -4.99
N SER A 4 65.79 56.36 -5.38
CA SER A 4 64.35 56.42 -4.95
C SER A 4 63.54 56.91 -6.22
N SER A 5 62.29 57.44 -6.35
CA SER A 5 60.95 57.63 -5.72
C SER A 5 60.06 58.31 -6.82
N GLY A 6 58.71 58.47 -6.86
CA GLY A 6 57.52 58.21 -6.02
C GLY A 6 56.46 59.34 -6.24
N SER A 7 55.12 59.19 -6.21
CA SER A 7 54.24 58.00 -6.12
C SER A 7 52.72 58.32 -6.35
N PHE A 8 52.04 57.62 -7.30
CA PHE A 8 50.62 57.10 -7.27
C PHE A 8 49.38 58.06 -7.21
N ARG A 9 48.13 57.74 -7.68
CA ARG A 9 47.41 56.78 -8.61
C ARG A 9 45.89 57.18 -8.62
N SER A 10 44.85 56.65 -9.31
CA SER A 10 44.52 55.83 -10.53
C SER A 10 42.97 55.90 -10.79
N SER A 11 42.37 55.42 -11.91
CA SER A 11 40.93 55.69 -12.23
C SER A 11 40.18 54.71 -13.20
N LYS A 12 38.84 54.57 -13.02
CA LYS A 12 37.67 54.32 -13.95
C LYS A 12 37.46 53.07 -14.88
N ASN A 13 36.22 52.51 -14.78
CA ASN A 13 35.15 52.15 -15.77
C ASN A 13 35.18 50.99 -16.84
N ASN A 14 34.09 50.19 -16.80
CA ASN A 14 33.11 49.73 -17.85
C ASN A 14 33.37 48.71 -19.01
N HIS A 15 32.50 47.66 -19.02
CA HIS A 15 31.66 47.07 -20.11
C HIS A 15 32.18 46.25 -21.34
N ASN A 16 31.63 45.02 -21.44
CA ASN A 16 30.96 44.32 -22.58
C ASN A 16 31.66 43.85 -23.90
N THR A 17 31.58 42.51 -24.11
CA THR A 17 31.25 41.73 -25.34
C THR A 17 32.20 41.55 -26.56
N LEU A 18 32.01 40.38 -27.20
CA LEU A 18 32.23 39.96 -28.61
C LEU A 18 33.62 39.53 -29.16
N LEU A 19 33.68 38.23 -29.52
CA LEU A 19 34.09 37.62 -30.81
C LEU A 19 35.46 37.87 -31.49
N CYS A 20 36.18 36.73 -31.67
CA CYS A 20 36.72 36.20 -32.95
C CYS A 20 38.09 36.66 -33.52
N LYS A 21 39.03 35.70 -33.68
CA LYS A 21 39.69 35.25 -34.95
C LYS A 21 41.15 34.78 -34.76
N LYS A 22 41.47 33.51 -35.14
CA LYS A 22 42.25 33.18 -36.36
C LYS A 22 42.55 31.67 -36.54
N GLU A 23 42.47 31.24 -37.79
CA GLU A 23 42.94 29.98 -38.40
C GLU A 23 44.47 30.00 -38.68
N PRO A 24 45.16 28.85 -38.89
CA PRO A 24 45.20 28.14 -40.19
C PRO A 24 45.17 26.59 -40.12
N ALA A 25 45.17 25.94 -41.29
CA ALA A 25 44.83 24.51 -41.49
C ALA A 25 46.01 23.59 -41.91
N HIS A 26 45.69 22.28 -41.99
CA HIS A 26 46.42 21.16 -42.60
C HIS A 26 47.78 20.70 -42.05
N LYS A 27 47.80 19.45 -41.54
CA LYS A 27 48.52 18.35 -42.22
C LYS A 27 48.09 16.96 -41.72
N HIS A 28 48.23 15.94 -42.58
CA HIS A 28 48.10 14.53 -42.19
C HIS A 28 49.29 14.09 -41.33
N ASN A 29 49.03 13.19 -40.38
CA ASN A 29 49.63 11.85 -40.34
C ASN A 29 48.81 10.95 -39.40
N GLY A 30 48.82 9.64 -39.66
CA GLY A 30 48.10 8.64 -38.86
C GLY A 30 49.05 7.77 -38.02
N VAL A 31 48.66 6.50 -37.87
CA VAL A 31 49.25 5.44 -37.03
C VAL A 31 48.77 5.47 -35.57
N SER A 32 48.37 4.28 -35.14
CA SER A 32 47.77 3.93 -33.84
C SER A 32 48.72 4.10 -32.65
N PHE A 33 48.14 4.19 -31.46
CA PHE A 33 48.57 3.35 -30.34
C PHE A 33 47.39 2.98 -29.42
N THR A 34 47.36 1.73 -28.98
CA THR A 34 46.38 1.19 -28.04
C THR A 34 46.74 1.54 -26.58
N LYS A 35 45.73 1.65 -25.72
CA LYS A 35 45.82 1.42 -24.26
C LYS A 35 44.44 0.95 -23.72
N PRO A 36 44.39 0.26 -22.57
CA PRO A 36 43.40 -0.79 -22.36
C PRO A 36 42.11 -0.33 -21.68
N TYR A 37 41.03 -1.10 -21.92
CA TYR A 37 39.89 -1.17 -21.01
C TYR A 37 40.35 -1.74 -19.66
N GLY A 38 40.17 -0.97 -18.59
CA GLY A 38 40.12 -1.49 -17.22
C GLY A 38 38.66 -1.72 -16.86
N SER A 39 38.28 -2.96 -16.54
CA SER A 39 36.90 -3.31 -16.18
C SER A 39 36.61 -2.99 -14.72
N GLU A 40 36.25 -1.74 -14.43
CA GLU A 40 35.51 -1.42 -13.20
C GLU A 40 34.13 -2.09 -13.28
N LYS A 41 34.01 -3.31 -12.72
CA LYS A 41 32.72 -4.00 -12.61
C LYS A 41 31.76 -3.13 -11.79
N CYS A 42 30.73 -2.58 -12.44
CA CYS A 42 29.64 -1.92 -11.73
C CYS A 42 28.96 -2.96 -10.84
N ASN A 43 28.99 -2.74 -9.53
CA ASN A 43 28.56 -3.73 -8.54
C ASN A 43 27.15 -3.38 -8.09
N VAL A 44 26.14 -4.18 -8.46
CA VAL A 44 24.70 -3.90 -8.27
C VAL A 44 24.36 -3.49 -6.82
N LYS A 45 25.03 -4.10 -5.83
CA LYS A 45 24.94 -3.70 -4.42
C LYS A 45 25.16 -2.21 -4.17
N ARG A 46 26.07 -1.58 -4.90
CA ARG A 46 26.48 -0.18 -4.71
C ARG A 46 25.42 0.84 -5.18
N LEU A 47 24.40 0.38 -5.89
CA LEU A 47 23.22 1.17 -6.27
C LEU A 47 22.02 0.86 -5.34
N LEU A 48 21.87 -0.39 -4.88
CA LEU A 48 21.00 -0.74 -3.75
C LEU A 48 21.43 -0.08 -2.42
N GLU A 49 22.69 0.34 -2.31
CA GLU A 49 23.27 1.11 -1.19
C GLU A 49 23.17 2.63 -1.39
N GLN A 50 22.65 3.14 -2.52
CA GLN A 50 22.30 4.56 -2.64
C GLN A 50 20.92 4.80 -2.01
N GLU A 51 20.83 5.82 -1.15
CA GLU A 51 19.61 6.13 -0.41
C GLU A 51 18.41 6.40 -1.35
N GLU A 52 17.20 6.03 -0.93
CA GLU A 52 15.90 6.41 -1.53
C GLU A 52 15.60 7.93 -1.35
N GLY A 53 16.60 8.78 -1.59
CA GLY A 53 16.68 10.16 -1.12
C GLY A 53 16.83 11.22 -2.21
N VAL A 54 16.85 10.83 -3.49
CA VAL A 54 16.88 11.73 -4.65
C VAL A 54 15.68 11.41 -5.54
N ASP A 55 14.74 12.35 -5.67
CA ASP A 55 13.59 12.21 -6.58
C ASP A 55 14.07 12.25 -8.05
N ASP A 56 14.36 11.07 -8.61
CA ASP A 56 14.86 10.95 -9.98
C ASP A 56 13.73 11.07 -11.01
N TRP A 57 13.39 12.32 -11.33
CA TRP A 57 12.46 12.74 -12.39
C TRP A 57 13.00 12.55 -13.82
N ARG A 58 14.01 11.69 -14.02
CA ARG A 58 14.35 11.13 -15.34
C ARG A 58 13.18 10.33 -15.92
N SER A 59 13.08 10.25 -17.24
CA SER A 59 12.18 9.30 -17.89
C SER A 59 12.67 7.87 -17.65
N SER A 60 11.85 6.85 -17.88
CA SER A 60 12.32 5.47 -17.77
C SER A 60 13.40 5.14 -18.81
N VAL A 61 13.36 5.77 -19.98
CA VAL A 61 14.42 5.66 -21.00
C VAL A 61 15.73 6.27 -20.51
N GLU A 62 15.72 7.52 -20.03
CA GLU A 62 16.90 8.20 -19.46
C GLU A 62 17.47 7.50 -18.21
N TRP A 63 16.65 6.72 -17.50
CA TRP A 63 17.06 5.93 -16.34
C TRP A 63 17.67 4.57 -16.75
N LEU A 64 17.14 3.93 -17.79
CA LEU A 64 17.69 2.69 -18.37
C LEU A 64 19.03 2.90 -19.10
N GLU A 65 19.38 4.11 -19.52
CA GLU A 65 20.74 4.43 -20.00
C GLU A 65 21.82 4.08 -18.95
N GLU A 66 21.51 4.23 -17.66
CA GLU A 66 22.37 3.85 -16.54
C GLU A 66 22.02 2.47 -15.95
N CYS A 67 20.75 2.05 -16.02
CA CYS A 67 20.22 0.89 -15.28
C CYS A 67 19.71 -0.29 -16.13
N SER A 68 19.99 -0.34 -17.44
CA SER A 68 19.63 -1.47 -18.31
C SER A 68 20.45 -2.73 -18.03
N LEU A 69 19.96 -3.89 -18.47
CA LEU A 69 20.71 -5.16 -18.44
C LEU A 69 22.05 -5.02 -19.19
N ASN A 70 22.08 -4.23 -20.26
CA ASN A 70 23.28 -3.96 -21.03
C ASN A 70 24.30 -3.08 -20.27
N SER A 71 23.86 -2.10 -19.45
CA SER A 71 24.79 -1.30 -18.62
C SER A 71 25.39 -2.12 -17.46
N TYR A 72 24.62 -3.06 -16.91
CA TYR A 72 25.09 -4.00 -15.88
C TYR A 72 25.93 -5.17 -16.42
N GLY A 73 25.93 -5.40 -17.73
CA GLY A 73 26.59 -6.56 -18.35
C GLY A 73 25.85 -7.89 -18.10
N LEU A 74 24.53 -7.85 -17.94
CA LEU A 74 23.64 -8.97 -17.62
C LEU A 74 22.83 -9.45 -18.84
N THR A 75 23.48 -9.53 -20.00
CA THR A 75 22.85 -10.01 -21.26
C THR A 75 23.43 -11.36 -21.70
N LEU A 76 22.75 -12.04 -22.63
CA LEU A 76 23.22 -13.32 -23.21
C LEU A 76 24.65 -13.23 -23.75
N THR A 77 25.01 -12.13 -24.44
CA THR A 77 26.36 -11.96 -25.00
C THR A 77 27.43 -11.88 -23.91
N HIS A 78 27.13 -11.27 -22.76
CA HIS A 78 28.03 -11.26 -21.61
C HIS A 78 28.11 -12.63 -20.91
N LEU A 79 26.97 -13.33 -20.74
CA LEU A 79 26.92 -14.69 -20.22
C LEU A 79 27.81 -15.65 -21.05
N PHE A 80 27.65 -15.64 -22.38
CA PHE A 80 28.48 -16.44 -23.27
C PHE A 80 29.95 -16.02 -23.23
N SER A 81 30.27 -14.72 -23.15
CA SER A 81 31.66 -14.26 -23.02
C SER A 81 32.34 -14.80 -21.75
N HIS A 82 31.61 -14.88 -20.64
CA HIS A 82 32.13 -15.45 -19.39
C HIS A 82 32.36 -16.96 -19.50
N CYS A 83 31.42 -17.70 -20.10
CA CYS A 83 31.58 -19.14 -20.34
C CYS A 83 32.76 -19.45 -21.30
N SER A 84 32.90 -18.72 -22.41
CA SER A 84 33.99 -18.95 -23.38
C SER A 84 35.38 -18.67 -22.80
N THR A 85 35.52 -17.80 -21.79
CA THR A 85 36.83 -17.57 -21.15
C THR A 85 37.33 -18.71 -20.27
N ALA A 86 36.47 -19.61 -19.78
CA ALA A 86 36.89 -20.78 -19.00
C ALA A 86 37.48 -21.91 -19.86
N ALA A 87 36.98 -22.06 -21.09
CA ALA A 87 37.25 -23.20 -21.98
C ALA A 87 38.70 -23.33 -22.53
N THR A 88 39.66 -22.54 -22.03
CA THR A 88 41.06 -22.54 -22.52
C THR A 88 42.12 -22.87 -21.47
N SER A 89 41.78 -23.03 -20.19
CA SER A 89 42.69 -23.58 -19.17
C SER A 89 42.55 -25.10 -19.07
N SER A 90 43.59 -25.83 -19.47
CA SER A 90 43.55 -27.29 -19.62
C SER A 90 43.68 -28.07 -18.30
N ARG A 91 42.79 -29.05 -18.10
CA ARG A 91 42.94 -30.24 -17.24
C ARG A 91 43.36 -30.00 -15.78
N ASP A 92 42.37 -29.78 -14.92
CA ASP A 92 42.30 -30.47 -13.63
C ASP A 92 40.83 -30.68 -13.24
N ASP A 93 40.47 -31.84 -12.68
CA ASP A 93 39.07 -32.24 -12.54
C ASP A 93 38.36 -31.61 -11.32
N GLY A 94 37.08 -31.27 -11.50
CA GLY A 94 36.13 -30.91 -10.43
C GLY A 94 36.14 -29.46 -9.94
N VAL A 95 37.28 -28.74 -9.96
CA VAL A 95 37.33 -27.35 -9.44
C VAL A 95 36.76 -26.33 -10.44
N SER A 96 36.98 -26.53 -11.74
CA SER A 96 36.52 -25.58 -12.78
C SER A 96 34.99 -25.54 -12.90
N THR A 97 34.33 -26.70 -12.82
CA THR A 97 32.87 -26.82 -12.89
C THR A 97 32.16 -26.17 -11.70
N GLN A 98 32.75 -26.21 -10.49
CA GLN A 98 32.20 -25.49 -9.34
C GLN A 98 32.25 -23.97 -9.56
N LEU A 99 33.35 -23.45 -10.09
CA LEU A 99 33.52 -22.04 -10.43
C LEU A 99 32.53 -21.56 -11.52
N GLU A 100 32.21 -22.40 -12.50
CA GLU A 100 31.16 -22.11 -13.49
C GLU A 100 29.76 -22.10 -12.88
N ILE A 101 29.44 -23.06 -12.00
CA ILE A 101 28.14 -23.11 -11.30
C ILE A 101 27.96 -21.90 -10.38
N ASP A 102 28.99 -21.54 -9.61
CA ASP A 102 28.94 -20.40 -8.69
C ASP A 102 28.86 -19.07 -9.46
N SER A 103 29.49 -18.99 -10.66
CA SER A 103 29.36 -17.84 -11.56
C SER A 103 27.96 -17.72 -12.17
N LYS A 104 27.36 -18.84 -12.62
CA LYS A 104 25.98 -18.87 -13.13
C LYS A 104 24.98 -18.42 -12.06
N LYS A 105 25.08 -18.97 -10.84
CA LYS A 105 24.22 -18.60 -9.69
C LYS A 105 24.38 -17.14 -9.27
N LEU A 106 25.59 -16.59 -9.36
CA LEU A 106 25.82 -15.17 -9.09
C LEU A 106 25.12 -14.28 -10.13
N PHE A 107 25.23 -14.64 -11.42
CA PHE A 107 24.59 -13.92 -12.53
C PHE A 107 23.05 -14.01 -12.47
N GLU A 108 22.51 -15.19 -12.18
CA GLU A 108 21.08 -15.43 -11.87
C GLU A 108 20.60 -14.56 -10.70
N THR A 109 21.36 -14.52 -9.59
CA THR A 109 21.06 -13.66 -8.43
C THR A 109 21.06 -12.17 -8.79
N GLN A 110 21.93 -11.74 -9.72
CA GLN A 110 21.98 -10.35 -10.20
C GLN A 110 20.80 -10.00 -11.12
N LEU A 111 20.34 -10.94 -11.95
CA LEU A 111 19.15 -10.76 -12.80
C LEU A 111 17.87 -10.58 -11.96
N TYR A 112 17.69 -11.37 -10.91
CA TYR A 112 16.58 -11.17 -9.96
C TYR A 112 16.67 -9.79 -9.29
N GLN A 113 17.84 -9.37 -8.80
CA GLN A 113 18.03 -8.05 -8.19
C GLN A 113 17.72 -6.87 -9.14
N VAL A 114 18.04 -7.00 -10.43
CA VAL A 114 17.71 -5.98 -11.44
C VAL A 114 16.22 -6.01 -11.80
N THR A 115 15.60 -7.20 -11.83
CA THR A 115 14.14 -7.35 -12.02
C THR A 115 13.36 -6.70 -10.87
N ASP A 116 13.82 -6.84 -9.62
CA ASP A 116 13.24 -6.17 -8.45
C ASP A 116 13.38 -4.65 -8.51
N LEU A 117 14.51 -4.13 -9.03
CA LEU A 117 14.70 -2.70 -9.29
C LEU A 117 13.72 -2.17 -10.35
N TYR A 118 13.47 -2.93 -11.42
CA TYR A 118 12.49 -2.58 -12.44
C TYR A 118 11.05 -2.57 -11.89
N HIS A 119 10.66 -3.59 -11.12
CA HIS A 119 9.36 -3.60 -10.44
C HIS A 119 9.21 -2.43 -9.45
N SER A 120 10.28 -2.07 -8.72
CA SER A 120 10.30 -0.90 -7.84
C SER A 120 10.10 0.42 -8.60
N ARG A 121 10.71 0.57 -9.78
CA ARG A 121 10.51 1.74 -10.66
C ARG A 121 9.07 1.80 -11.20
N ILE A 122 8.47 0.68 -11.56
CA ILE A 122 7.05 0.58 -11.96
C ILE A 122 6.12 0.95 -10.78
N GLN A 123 6.43 0.51 -9.56
CA GLN A 123 5.68 0.88 -8.36
C GLN A 123 5.79 2.37 -8.04
N TRP A 124 6.95 3.00 -8.30
CA TRP A 124 7.18 4.44 -8.17
C TRP A 124 6.41 5.26 -9.22
N LEU A 125 6.24 4.76 -10.45
CA LEU A 125 5.41 5.38 -11.48
C LEU A 125 3.92 5.33 -11.13
N ASN A 126 3.44 4.23 -10.54
CA ASN A 126 2.04 4.02 -10.15
C ASN A 126 1.58 4.81 -8.89
N GLN A 127 2.22 5.94 -8.56
CA GLN A 127 1.96 6.74 -7.36
C GLN A 127 1.74 8.23 -7.64
N GLY A 128 0.67 8.79 -7.07
CA GLY A 128 0.35 10.22 -7.19
C GLY A 128 -0.02 10.61 -8.62
N SER A 129 0.30 11.84 -9.02
CA SER A 129 0.01 12.36 -10.37
C SER A 129 0.68 11.57 -11.50
N ARG A 130 1.78 10.85 -11.22
CA ARG A 130 2.51 10.01 -12.18
C ARG A 130 1.68 8.84 -12.70
N LYS A 131 0.73 8.34 -11.89
CA LYS A 131 -0.23 7.28 -12.27
C LYS A 131 -1.30 7.77 -13.25
N MET A 132 -1.53 9.08 -13.31
CA MET A 132 -2.68 9.67 -14.01
C MET A 132 -2.26 10.49 -15.25
N PHE A 133 -1.03 11.02 -15.26
CA PHE A 133 -0.49 11.89 -16.31
C PHE A 133 0.98 11.60 -16.66
N GLY A 134 1.54 10.47 -16.22
CA GLY A 134 2.94 10.10 -16.42
C GLY A 134 3.95 11.10 -15.82
N ILE A 135 5.21 11.02 -16.27
CA ILE A 135 6.22 12.04 -15.97
C ILE A 135 6.10 13.18 -16.98
N VAL A 136 5.81 14.39 -16.54
CA VAL A 136 5.71 15.56 -17.44
C VAL A 136 7.08 16.24 -17.57
N LYS A 137 7.69 16.17 -18.77
CA LYS A 137 8.97 16.83 -19.12
C LYS A 137 8.77 18.32 -19.49
N GLY A 138 9.81 18.97 -20.01
CA GLY A 138 9.80 20.40 -20.37
C GLY A 138 10.07 21.36 -19.21
N SER A 139 10.42 22.61 -19.55
CA SER A 139 10.73 23.70 -18.60
C SER A 139 9.77 24.89 -18.72
N ARG A 140 9.20 25.10 -19.91
CA ARG A 140 8.24 26.15 -20.26
C ARG A 140 7.02 25.48 -20.90
N LEU A 141 6.10 25.06 -20.03
CA LEU A 141 5.07 24.07 -20.35
C LEU A 141 3.71 24.74 -20.66
N GLY A 142 3.14 24.43 -21.82
CA GLY A 142 1.71 24.62 -22.07
C GLY A 142 0.93 23.40 -21.56
N VAL A 143 -0.25 23.64 -20.97
CA VAL A 143 -1.16 22.60 -20.49
C VAL A 143 -2.52 22.82 -21.13
N LEU A 144 -2.94 21.89 -21.98
CA LEU A 144 -4.23 21.85 -22.66
C LEU A 144 -5.11 20.79 -21.97
N ILE A 145 -6.32 21.19 -21.57
CA ILE A 145 -7.26 20.33 -20.83
C ILE A 145 -8.57 20.23 -21.62
N ASP A 146 -8.93 19.03 -22.06
CA ASP A 146 -10.24 18.70 -22.62
C ASP A 146 -11.33 18.94 -21.57
N VAL A 147 -12.25 19.87 -21.86
CA VAL A 147 -13.44 20.16 -21.04
C VAL A 147 -14.75 19.94 -21.81
N SER A 148 -14.74 18.99 -22.76
CA SER A 148 -15.97 18.50 -23.38
C SER A 148 -16.96 17.94 -22.36
N ASP A 149 -18.25 17.94 -22.69
CA ASP A 149 -19.34 17.39 -21.86
C ASP A 149 -19.12 15.90 -21.53
N VAL A 150 -18.39 15.19 -22.41
CA VAL A 150 -18.02 13.78 -22.25
C VAL A 150 -16.96 13.58 -21.17
N ASN A 151 -15.99 14.49 -21.05
CA ASN A 151 -14.94 14.44 -20.03
C ASN A 151 -15.37 15.11 -18.70
N CYS A 152 -16.21 16.13 -18.76
CA CYS A 152 -16.65 16.95 -17.63
C CYS A 152 -18.11 16.68 -17.22
N SER A 153 -18.57 15.42 -17.30
CA SER A 153 -19.82 14.99 -16.69
C SER A 153 -19.77 15.13 -15.15
N GLU A 154 -20.93 15.23 -14.49
CA GLU A 154 -21.02 15.53 -13.04
C GLU A 154 -20.15 14.61 -12.17
N GLU A 155 -20.00 13.33 -12.54
CA GLU A 155 -19.18 12.36 -11.81
C GLU A 155 -17.68 12.40 -12.20
N ARG A 156 -17.34 12.72 -13.47
CA ARG A 156 -15.94 12.76 -13.95
C ARG A 156 -15.21 14.06 -13.60
N LEU A 157 -15.94 15.16 -13.46
CA LEU A 157 -15.38 16.49 -13.27
C LEU A 157 -14.67 16.63 -11.91
N GLU A 158 -15.26 16.14 -10.82
CA GLU A 158 -14.64 16.20 -9.48
C GLU A 158 -13.30 15.43 -9.45
N ASP A 159 -13.26 14.23 -10.03
CA ASP A 159 -12.03 13.42 -10.18
C ASP A 159 -10.98 14.15 -11.03
N LEU A 160 -11.35 14.67 -12.20
CA LEU A 160 -10.43 15.41 -13.08
C LEU A 160 -9.82 16.62 -12.36
N GLN A 161 -10.64 17.39 -11.64
CA GLN A 161 -10.16 18.51 -10.82
C GLN A 161 -9.22 18.03 -9.71
N HIS A 162 -9.55 16.95 -9.01
CA HIS A 162 -8.70 16.38 -7.95
C HIS A 162 -7.32 15.95 -8.47
N HIS A 163 -7.28 15.20 -9.57
CA HIS A 163 -6.02 14.72 -10.14
C HIS A 163 -5.18 15.87 -10.74
N LEU A 164 -5.82 16.88 -11.36
CA LEU A 164 -5.13 18.10 -11.83
C LEU A 164 -4.51 18.90 -10.66
N LEU A 165 -5.16 18.96 -9.50
CA LEU A 165 -4.58 19.59 -8.30
C LEU A 165 -3.34 18.84 -7.81
N LEU A 166 -3.34 17.50 -7.81
CA LEU A 166 -2.14 16.71 -7.50
C LEU A 166 -1.01 16.95 -8.49
N LEU A 167 -1.30 17.04 -9.79
CA LEU A 167 -0.30 17.35 -10.83
C LEU A 167 0.33 18.74 -10.64
N ILE A 168 -0.48 19.74 -10.24
CA ILE A 168 0.00 21.09 -9.90
C ILE A 168 0.90 21.06 -8.66
N GLU A 169 0.56 20.26 -7.65
CA GLU A 169 1.30 20.14 -6.39
C GLU A 169 2.61 19.35 -6.56
N GLU A 170 2.63 18.25 -7.31
CA GLU A 170 3.79 17.37 -7.44
C GLU A 170 4.76 17.88 -8.52
N GLN A 171 4.31 17.99 -9.77
CA GLN A 171 5.21 18.13 -10.92
C GLN A 171 5.38 19.60 -11.38
N PHE A 172 4.33 20.40 -11.33
CA PHE A 172 4.38 21.76 -11.91
C PHE A 172 5.15 22.77 -11.06
N ARG A 173 5.39 22.48 -9.77
CA ARG A 173 6.29 23.26 -8.90
C ARG A 173 7.72 23.36 -9.44
N MET A 174 8.14 22.40 -10.27
CA MET A 174 9.49 22.31 -10.84
C MET A 174 9.64 22.98 -12.22
N LYS A 175 8.56 23.54 -12.78
CA LYS A 175 8.57 24.24 -14.08
C LYS A 175 9.01 25.70 -13.90
N LYS A 176 9.56 26.31 -14.95
CA LYS A 176 9.94 27.74 -14.96
C LYS A 176 8.80 28.62 -15.45
N VAL A 177 8.09 28.17 -16.49
CA VAL A 177 6.96 28.87 -17.11
C VAL A 177 5.81 27.89 -17.29
N LEU A 178 4.58 28.35 -17.03
CA LEU A 178 3.33 27.64 -17.27
C LEU A 178 2.38 28.49 -18.13
N HIS A 179 1.53 27.81 -18.91
CA HIS A 179 0.35 28.38 -19.54
C HIS A 179 -0.78 27.34 -19.48
N PHE A 180 -1.95 27.75 -18.98
CA PHE A 180 -3.14 26.90 -18.85
C PHE A 180 -4.22 27.33 -19.82
N MET A 181 -4.76 26.36 -20.55
CA MET A 181 -5.88 26.51 -21.47
C MET A 181 -6.79 25.29 -21.35
N SER A 182 -8.08 25.51 -21.21
CA SER A 182 -9.10 24.46 -21.38
C SER A 182 -9.77 24.63 -22.73
N PHE A 183 -10.11 23.50 -23.35
CA PHE A 183 -10.72 23.48 -24.67
C PHE A 183 -11.97 22.59 -24.68
N GLY A 184 -13.08 23.19 -25.09
CA GLY A 184 -14.27 22.49 -25.56
C GLY A 184 -14.67 23.09 -26.91
N THR A 185 -15.95 23.39 -27.08
CA THR A 185 -16.49 24.22 -28.17
C THR A 185 -15.82 25.60 -28.19
N GLU A 186 -15.61 26.19 -27.01
CA GLU A 186 -14.87 27.43 -26.80
C GLU A 186 -13.51 27.19 -26.13
N LEU A 187 -12.61 28.16 -26.25
CA LEU A 187 -11.30 28.15 -25.58
C LEU A 187 -11.30 29.10 -24.39
N SER A 188 -10.98 28.58 -23.22
CA SER A 188 -10.73 29.40 -22.02
C SER A 188 -9.26 29.31 -21.63
N SER A 189 -8.66 30.43 -21.20
CA SER A 189 -7.27 30.46 -20.76
C SER A 189 -7.12 31.30 -19.50
N LEU A 190 -6.34 30.78 -18.55
CA LEU A 190 -6.13 31.42 -17.24
C LEU A 190 -5.36 32.75 -17.36
N TRP A 191 -4.47 32.85 -18.35
CA TRP A 191 -3.69 34.05 -18.62
C TRP A 191 -3.55 34.26 -20.13
N THR A 192 -3.49 35.52 -20.57
CA THR A 192 -3.32 35.97 -21.98
C THR A 192 -1.97 35.61 -22.64
N GLY A 193 -1.25 34.66 -22.06
CA GLY A 193 0.06 34.17 -22.49
C GLY A 193 0.83 33.58 -21.30
N PRO A 194 1.97 32.90 -21.55
CA PRO A 194 2.71 32.18 -20.51
C PRO A 194 3.16 33.07 -19.33
N LYS A 195 3.31 32.46 -18.14
CA LYS A 195 3.72 33.12 -16.89
C LYS A 195 4.77 32.30 -16.14
N GLU A 196 5.68 33.01 -15.46
CA GLU A 196 6.66 32.39 -14.57
C GLU A 196 5.99 31.73 -13.35
N VAL A 197 6.50 30.56 -12.97
CA VAL A 197 5.99 29.79 -11.83
C VAL A 197 6.36 30.47 -10.52
N THR A 198 5.32 30.82 -9.75
CA THR A 198 5.47 31.35 -8.39
C THR A 198 4.39 30.76 -7.49
N PRO A 199 4.57 30.73 -6.15
CA PRO A 199 3.57 30.22 -5.22
C PRO A 199 2.22 30.96 -5.26
N LEU A 200 2.16 32.16 -5.83
CA LEU A 200 0.91 32.88 -6.09
C LEU A 200 0.24 32.36 -7.37
N ARG A 201 0.97 32.28 -8.49
CA ARG A 201 0.42 31.78 -9.77
C ARG A 201 -0.01 30.31 -9.69
N LEU A 202 0.70 29.47 -8.93
CA LEU A 202 0.27 28.09 -8.67
C LEU A 202 -1.09 28.05 -7.94
N LYS A 203 -1.34 28.95 -6.97
CA LYS A 203 -2.65 29.05 -6.31
C LYS A 203 -3.74 29.59 -7.22
N GLU A 204 -3.43 30.51 -8.12
CA GLU A 204 -4.36 30.93 -9.17
C GLU A 204 -4.74 29.74 -10.07
N SER A 205 -3.77 28.91 -10.48
CA SER A 205 -4.03 27.68 -11.24
C SER A 205 -4.88 26.68 -10.47
N GLN A 206 -4.64 26.48 -9.17
CA GLN A 206 -5.48 25.62 -8.32
C GLN A 206 -6.92 26.13 -8.21
N GLN A 207 -7.12 27.45 -8.11
CA GLN A 207 -8.46 28.05 -8.09
C GLN A 207 -9.17 27.99 -9.44
N TRP A 208 -8.43 28.11 -10.55
CA TRP A 208 -8.98 28.00 -11.90
C TRP A 208 -9.35 26.55 -12.28
N VAL A 209 -8.57 25.56 -11.83
CA VAL A 209 -8.94 24.13 -11.99
C VAL A 209 -10.28 23.84 -11.29
N LEU A 210 -10.49 24.38 -10.08
CA LEU A 210 -11.77 24.30 -9.35
C LEU A 210 -12.92 25.14 -9.96
N GLN A 211 -12.67 25.82 -11.09
CA GLN A 211 -13.62 26.63 -11.85
C GLN A 211 -13.75 26.15 -13.31
N LEU A 212 -13.31 24.92 -13.60
CA LEU A 212 -13.55 24.28 -14.89
C LEU A 212 -15.00 23.82 -14.97
N GLU A 213 -15.70 24.25 -16.02
CA GLU A 213 -17.08 23.90 -16.35
C GLU A 213 -17.12 23.17 -17.71
N PRO A 214 -18.08 22.26 -17.95
CA PRO A 214 -18.24 21.58 -19.23
C PRO A 214 -18.57 22.55 -20.37
N SER A 215 -18.03 22.30 -21.56
CA SER A 215 -18.05 23.22 -22.71
C SER A 215 -18.34 22.53 -24.06
N GLY A 216 -19.23 21.54 -24.11
CA GLY A 216 -19.70 20.96 -25.37
C GLY A 216 -18.73 19.94 -25.98
N SER A 217 -18.28 20.19 -27.22
CA SER A 217 -17.50 19.23 -28.02
C SER A 217 -15.97 19.41 -27.89
N CYS A 218 -15.15 18.54 -28.50
CA CYS A 218 -13.70 18.49 -28.29
C CYS A 218 -12.88 19.18 -29.42
N ASN A 219 -12.71 20.50 -29.33
CA ASN A 219 -12.04 21.31 -30.36
C ASN A 219 -10.48 21.36 -30.25
N LEU A 220 -9.81 20.20 -30.27
CA LEU A 220 -8.35 20.10 -30.11
C LEU A 220 -7.54 20.95 -31.13
N LEU A 221 -7.92 20.95 -32.41
CA LEU A 221 -7.17 21.67 -33.47
C LEU A 221 -7.11 23.19 -33.23
N GLN A 222 -8.13 23.79 -32.63
CA GLN A 222 -8.12 25.22 -32.29
C GLN A 222 -7.25 25.50 -31.06
N ALA A 223 -7.25 24.60 -30.07
CA ALA A 223 -6.37 24.68 -28.89
C ALA A 223 -4.89 24.62 -29.31
N LEU A 224 -4.53 23.69 -30.22
CA LEU A 224 -3.18 23.57 -30.77
C LEU A 224 -2.72 24.83 -31.50
N LYS A 225 -3.56 25.38 -32.39
CA LYS A 225 -3.26 26.64 -33.11
C LYS A 225 -3.05 27.82 -32.16
N THR A 226 -3.81 27.88 -31.07
CA THR A 226 -3.67 28.94 -30.06
C THR A 226 -2.40 28.73 -29.22
N ALA A 227 -2.11 27.50 -28.79
CA ALA A 227 -0.89 27.16 -28.06
C ALA A 227 0.38 27.46 -28.86
N CYS A 228 0.40 27.13 -30.15
CA CYS A 228 1.56 27.34 -31.04
C CYS A 228 1.78 28.81 -31.43
N SER A 229 0.84 29.70 -31.12
CA SER A 229 1.08 31.15 -31.18
C SER A 229 2.04 31.63 -30.08
N HIS A 230 2.21 30.86 -29.00
CA HIS A 230 3.06 31.18 -27.86
C HIS A 230 4.46 30.55 -28.01
N THR A 231 5.29 31.15 -28.87
CA THR A 231 6.71 30.78 -29.13
C THR A 231 7.66 30.81 -27.92
N GLN A 232 7.13 31.06 -26.72
CA GLN A 232 7.85 31.00 -25.45
C GLN A 232 7.78 29.60 -24.80
N LEU A 233 6.92 28.70 -25.26
CA LEU A 233 6.83 27.34 -24.73
C LEU A 233 7.94 26.45 -25.30
N ASP A 234 8.41 25.45 -24.52
CA ASP A 234 9.31 24.38 -24.99
C ASP A 234 8.68 22.99 -24.94
N SER A 235 7.53 22.84 -24.26
CA SER A 235 6.80 21.58 -24.24
C SER A 235 5.29 21.81 -24.08
N LEU A 236 4.51 20.82 -24.51
CA LEU A 236 3.06 20.82 -24.44
C LEU A 236 2.56 19.53 -23.79
N LEU A 237 1.73 19.67 -22.74
CA LEU A 237 0.94 18.59 -22.17
C LEU A 237 -0.50 18.72 -22.71
N ILE A 238 -1.02 17.65 -23.30
CA ILE A 238 -2.38 17.57 -23.82
C ILE A 238 -3.11 16.48 -23.03
N ILE A 239 -4.22 16.82 -22.37
CA ILE A 239 -5.04 15.89 -21.61
C ILE A 239 -6.38 15.74 -22.35
N LEU A 240 -6.69 14.52 -22.81
CA LEU A 240 -7.88 14.16 -23.57
C LEU A 240 -8.68 13.10 -22.81
N GLY A 241 -9.97 13.34 -22.56
CA GLY A 241 -10.91 12.35 -22.00
C GLY A 241 -12.04 11.96 -22.97
N SER A 242 -11.97 12.46 -24.20
CA SER A 242 -12.88 12.28 -25.33
C SER A 242 -12.10 12.16 -26.66
N CYS A 243 -12.79 11.80 -27.75
CA CYS A 243 -12.21 11.94 -29.10
C CYS A 243 -12.31 13.40 -29.56
N PRO A 244 -11.28 13.97 -30.20
CA PRO A 244 -11.39 15.22 -30.96
C PRO A 244 -12.47 15.15 -32.05
N ASP A 245 -13.16 16.25 -32.32
CA ASP A 245 -14.24 16.28 -33.34
C ASP A 245 -13.71 16.44 -34.77
N GLN A 246 -12.48 16.91 -34.95
CA GLN A 246 -11.91 17.16 -36.27
C GLN A 246 -11.35 15.87 -36.88
N ASP A 247 -11.21 15.86 -38.20
CA ASP A 247 -10.55 14.77 -38.89
C ASP A 247 -9.09 14.61 -38.41
N THR A 248 -8.76 13.37 -38.05
CA THR A 248 -7.43 12.93 -37.59
C THR A 248 -6.32 13.38 -38.55
N ASP A 249 -6.58 13.36 -39.87
CA ASP A 249 -5.65 13.81 -40.89
C ASP A 249 -5.31 15.31 -40.77
N SER A 250 -6.29 16.21 -40.60
CA SER A 250 -6.02 17.64 -40.39
C SER A 250 -5.29 17.93 -39.07
N ILE A 251 -5.52 17.11 -38.03
CA ILE A 251 -4.77 17.20 -36.77
C ILE A 251 -3.31 16.81 -36.99
N PHE A 252 -3.04 15.66 -37.63
CA PHE A 252 -1.67 15.22 -37.91
C PHE A 252 -0.94 16.15 -38.87
N ASN A 253 -1.56 16.57 -39.98
CA ASN A 253 -0.96 17.52 -40.91
C ASN A 253 -0.56 18.84 -40.22
N TYR A 254 -1.37 19.33 -39.27
CA TYR A 254 -1.00 20.51 -38.48
C TYR A 254 0.13 20.21 -37.49
N MET A 255 0.11 19.06 -36.81
CA MET A 255 1.18 18.65 -35.89
C MET A 255 2.56 18.58 -36.58
N THR A 256 2.64 17.88 -37.70
CA THR A 256 3.90 17.68 -38.45
C THR A 256 4.44 18.98 -39.07
N GLN A 257 3.56 19.84 -39.59
CA GLN A 257 4.00 21.07 -40.30
C GLN A 257 4.31 22.24 -39.37
N GLU A 258 3.50 22.44 -38.33
CA GLU A 258 3.48 23.71 -37.58
C GLU A 258 3.89 23.55 -36.12
N VAL A 259 3.71 22.37 -35.53
CA VAL A 259 4.00 22.13 -34.10
C VAL A 259 5.41 21.57 -33.92
N GLN A 260 5.86 20.65 -34.79
CA GLN A 260 7.21 20.08 -34.76
C GLN A 260 8.31 21.14 -34.98
N GLU A 261 8.05 22.21 -35.73
CA GLU A 261 8.98 23.36 -35.86
C GLU A 261 9.06 24.25 -34.60
N LYS A 262 8.06 24.21 -33.70
CA LYS A 262 7.84 25.24 -32.67
C LYS A 262 7.86 24.72 -31.23
N VAL A 263 7.60 23.43 -31.00
CA VAL A 263 7.52 22.81 -29.68
C VAL A 263 8.45 21.59 -29.63
N THR A 264 9.38 21.57 -28.67
CA THR A 264 10.47 20.57 -28.63
C THR A 264 10.09 19.25 -27.95
N SER A 265 8.96 19.18 -27.24
CA SER A 265 8.46 17.92 -26.68
C SER A 265 6.96 17.98 -26.43
N ILE A 266 6.23 16.94 -26.86
CA ILE A 266 4.79 16.80 -26.62
C ILE A 266 4.58 15.59 -25.71
N HIS A 267 3.65 15.74 -24.77
CA HIS A 267 3.14 14.66 -23.91
C HIS A 267 1.61 14.61 -24.04
N VAL A 268 1.07 13.47 -24.45
CA VAL A 268 -0.38 13.29 -24.64
C VAL A 268 -0.91 12.27 -23.64
N VAL A 269 -1.95 12.64 -22.90
CA VAL A 269 -2.57 11.79 -21.87
C VAL A 269 -3.99 11.44 -22.29
N ALA A 270 -4.27 10.14 -22.39
CA ALA A 270 -5.62 9.60 -22.43
C ALA A 270 -6.13 9.44 -20.99
N TYR A 271 -7.05 10.31 -20.57
CA TYR A 271 -7.55 10.38 -19.19
C TYR A 271 -8.93 9.72 -19.06
N ASN A 272 -8.96 8.55 -18.43
CA ASN A 272 -10.16 7.78 -18.11
C ASN A 272 -11.12 7.59 -19.30
N THR A 273 -10.56 7.32 -20.48
CA THR A 273 -11.31 7.03 -21.71
C THR A 273 -11.22 5.55 -22.03
N CYS A 274 -12.38 4.94 -22.31
CA CYS A 274 -12.50 3.56 -22.78
C CYS A 274 -12.72 3.49 -24.30
N ASN A 275 -12.55 4.61 -25.02
CA ASN A 275 -12.73 4.65 -26.47
C ASN A 275 -11.40 4.35 -27.18
N GLN A 276 -11.32 3.18 -27.82
CA GLN A 276 -10.14 2.74 -28.55
C GLN A 276 -9.64 3.77 -29.58
N VAL A 277 -10.55 4.47 -30.26
CA VAL A 277 -10.20 5.50 -31.25
C VAL A 277 -9.53 6.71 -30.59
N ALA A 278 -9.88 7.04 -29.32
CA ALA A 278 -9.17 8.07 -28.57
C ALA A 278 -7.76 7.59 -28.18
N ILE A 279 -7.62 6.34 -27.75
CA ILE A 279 -6.34 5.74 -27.35
C ILE A 279 -5.38 5.62 -28.55
N GLU A 280 -5.86 5.12 -29.68
CA GLU A 280 -5.11 5.06 -30.94
C GLU A 280 -4.71 6.45 -31.44
N ASN A 281 -5.63 7.44 -31.41
CA ASN A 281 -5.28 8.82 -31.73
C ASN A 281 -4.18 9.36 -30.78
N VAL A 282 -4.23 9.06 -29.48
CA VAL A 282 -3.20 9.47 -28.52
C VAL A 282 -1.83 8.83 -28.81
N LYS A 283 -1.79 7.52 -29.09
CA LYS A 283 -0.56 6.82 -29.52
C LYS A 283 -0.03 7.39 -30.84
N ASN A 284 -0.90 7.63 -31.82
CA ASN A 284 -0.53 8.15 -33.13
C ASN A 284 -0.06 9.62 -33.08
N ILE A 285 -0.67 10.50 -32.26
CA ILE A 285 -0.15 11.86 -32.05
C ILE A 285 1.29 11.79 -31.52
N ALA A 286 1.56 10.94 -30.51
CA ALA A 286 2.91 10.78 -29.98
C ALA A 286 3.89 10.25 -31.04
N LYS A 287 3.50 9.22 -31.81
CA LYS A 287 4.30 8.67 -32.92
C LYS A 287 4.62 9.71 -34.01
N VAL A 288 3.65 10.53 -34.41
CA VAL A 288 3.80 11.58 -35.44
C VAL A 288 4.66 12.76 -34.95
N THR A 289 4.72 13.01 -33.64
CA THR A 289 5.41 14.17 -33.07
C THR A 289 6.75 13.85 -32.38
N GLU A 290 7.20 12.59 -32.46
CA GLU A 290 8.31 12.05 -31.65
C GLU A 290 8.12 12.35 -30.13
N GLY A 291 6.85 12.42 -29.73
CA GLY A 291 6.40 12.73 -28.38
C GLY A 291 6.23 11.50 -27.51
N ARG A 292 5.74 11.70 -26.29
CA ARG A 292 5.42 10.63 -25.32
C ARG A 292 3.93 10.56 -25.05
N TYR A 293 3.47 9.42 -24.55
CA TYR A 293 2.08 9.23 -24.18
C TYR A 293 1.87 8.44 -22.88
N HIS A 294 0.68 8.57 -22.32
CA HIS A 294 0.24 7.91 -21.10
C HIS A 294 -1.27 7.63 -21.15
N ILE A 295 -1.68 6.40 -20.86
CA ILE A 295 -3.08 5.97 -20.85
C ILE A 295 -3.47 5.57 -19.43
N PHE A 296 -4.37 6.34 -18.84
CA PHE A 296 -4.92 6.09 -17.51
C PHE A 296 -6.38 5.65 -17.61
N SER A 297 -6.72 4.51 -16.98
CA SER A 297 -8.09 4.01 -16.86
C SER A 297 -8.45 3.81 -15.39
N ALA A 298 -9.51 4.48 -14.91
CA ALA A 298 -9.96 4.30 -13.54
C ALA A 298 -10.60 2.92 -13.33
N ALA A 299 -11.24 2.36 -14.36
CA ALA A 299 -11.91 1.06 -14.31
C ALA A 299 -10.93 -0.11 -14.12
N LEU A 300 -9.70 0.00 -14.62
CA LEU A 300 -8.66 -1.02 -14.44
C LEU A 300 -7.81 -0.80 -13.18
N GLY A 301 -7.85 0.41 -12.60
CA GLY A 301 -7.05 0.76 -11.42
C GLY A 301 -5.54 0.83 -11.66
N VAL A 302 -5.05 0.57 -12.87
CA VAL A 302 -3.64 0.58 -13.29
C VAL A 302 -3.43 1.50 -14.50
N VAL A 303 -2.16 1.83 -14.80
CA VAL A 303 -1.79 2.45 -16.07
C VAL A 303 -1.81 1.37 -17.15
N ASP A 304 -2.54 1.61 -18.22
CA ASP A 304 -2.83 0.63 -19.28
C ASP A 304 -1.65 0.47 -20.24
N SER A 305 -1.15 1.58 -20.79
CA SER A 305 0.05 1.64 -21.61
C SER A 305 0.66 3.06 -21.56
N SER A 306 1.99 3.17 -21.60
CA SER A 306 2.70 4.45 -21.52
C SER A 306 4.17 4.33 -21.91
N SER A 307 4.71 5.38 -22.54
CA SER A 307 6.12 5.46 -22.96
C SER A 307 7.15 5.37 -21.81
N ASP A 308 6.73 5.59 -20.56
CA ASP A 308 7.57 5.42 -19.37
C ASP A 308 7.41 4.01 -18.71
N LEU A 309 6.52 3.14 -19.19
CA LEU A 309 6.35 1.77 -18.70
C LEU A 309 6.82 0.71 -19.70
N GLU A 310 6.55 0.91 -20.99
CA GLU A 310 6.88 -0.05 -22.06
C GLU A 310 8.38 -0.43 -22.09
N PRO A 311 9.34 0.51 -21.92
CA PRO A 311 10.77 0.15 -21.82
C PRO A 311 11.12 -0.71 -20.60
N LEU A 312 10.44 -0.51 -19.46
CA LEU A 312 10.69 -1.30 -18.24
C LEU A 312 10.16 -2.72 -18.39
N TRP A 313 9.00 -2.90 -19.04
CA TRP A 313 8.47 -4.23 -19.34
C TRP A 313 9.31 -4.99 -20.37
N ALA A 314 9.85 -4.31 -21.38
CA ALA A 314 10.78 -4.90 -22.34
C ALA A 314 12.07 -5.40 -21.65
N GLU A 315 12.66 -4.60 -20.77
CA GLU A 315 13.84 -5.01 -19.97
C GLU A 315 13.52 -6.13 -18.97
N ILE A 316 12.32 -6.15 -18.34
CA ILE A 316 11.87 -7.30 -17.52
C ILE A 316 11.74 -8.57 -18.37
N LYS A 317 11.24 -8.48 -19.61
CA LYS A 317 11.18 -9.64 -20.51
C LYS A 317 12.58 -10.12 -20.87
N SER A 318 13.47 -9.22 -21.29
CA SER A 318 14.88 -9.56 -21.57
C SER A 318 15.61 -10.16 -20.36
N ALA A 319 15.26 -9.79 -19.12
CA ALA A 319 15.83 -10.40 -17.92
C ALA A 319 15.39 -11.87 -17.75
N ARG A 320 14.12 -12.16 -18.07
CA ARG A 320 13.55 -13.52 -18.04
C ARG A 320 14.12 -14.38 -19.15
N ASP A 321 14.17 -13.87 -20.38
CA ASP A 321 14.79 -14.56 -21.52
C ASP A 321 16.23 -15.02 -21.19
N VAL A 322 17.01 -14.19 -20.46
CA VAL A 322 18.36 -14.52 -19.99
C VAL A 322 18.36 -15.55 -18.85
N LEU A 323 17.42 -15.48 -17.90
CA LEU A 323 17.27 -16.48 -16.83
C LEU A 323 16.94 -17.87 -17.40
N ASP A 324 16.00 -17.94 -18.34
CA ASP A 324 15.58 -19.20 -18.97
C ASP A 324 16.77 -19.87 -19.68
N HIS A 325 17.57 -19.10 -20.42
CA HIS A 325 18.82 -19.59 -21.01
C HIS A 325 19.82 -20.12 -19.96
N ILE A 326 19.92 -19.50 -18.77
CA ILE A 326 20.79 -19.98 -17.69
C ILE A 326 20.28 -21.31 -17.13
N HIS A 327 18.96 -21.48 -17.00
CA HIS A 327 18.34 -22.73 -16.56
C HIS A 327 18.52 -23.85 -17.60
N CYS A 328 18.30 -23.61 -18.89
CA CYS A 328 18.62 -24.58 -19.95
C CYS A 328 20.13 -24.94 -19.94
N MET A 329 21.02 -23.94 -19.79
CA MET A 329 22.47 -24.13 -19.62
C MET A 329 22.87 -24.82 -18.30
N SER A 330 21.92 -25.09 -17.38
CA SER A 330 22.15 -25.90 -16.17
C SER A 330 21.66 -27.34 -16.33
N HIS A 331 20.70 -27.60 -17.23
CA HIS A 331 20.16 -28.92 -17.55
C HIS A 331 20.92 -29.68 -18.65
N GLY A 332 21.90 -29.04 -19.30
CA GLY A 332 22.93 -29.73 -20.08
C GLY A 332 22.62 -29.97 -21.56
N GLN A 333 21.55 -29.37 -22.09
CA GLN A 333 21.30 -29.34 -23.53
C GLN A 333 22.19 -28.27 -24.20
N LEU A 334 23.05 -28.69 -25.15
CA LEU A 334 23.92 -27.79 -25.92
C LEU A 334 24.24 -28.35 -27.32
N GLU A 335 23.20 -28.59 -28.13
CA GLU A 335 23.34 -28.75 -29.59
C GLU A 335 22.31 -27.83 -30.29
N ASP A 336 22.75 -27.16 -31.36
CA ASP A 336 22.02 -26.27 -32.26
C ASP A 336 21.17 -25.11 -31.69
N LEU A 337 21.86 -24.02 -31.30
CA LEU A 337 21.36 -22.65 -31.53
C LEU A 337 22.43 -21.81 -32.25
N THR A 338 22.20 -21.51 -33.53
CA THR A 338 22.99 -20.53 -34.30
C THR A 338 22.32 -19.17 -34.24
N VAL A 339 23.11 -18.12 -33.93
CA VAL A 339 22.60 -16.76 -33.66
C VAL A 339 22.26 -16.00 -34.95
N PRO A 340 21.00 -15.55 -35.16
CA PRO A 340 20.68 -14.51 -36.11
C PRO A 340 21.11 -13.14 -35.56
N VAL A 341 21.72 -12.30 -36.40
CA VAL A 341 22.21 -10.96 -36.00
C VAL A 341 21.12 -9.91 -36.19
N MET A 342 21.11 -8.91 -35.28
CA MET A 342 20.22 -7.73 -35.23
C MET A 342 19.61 -7.26 -36.57
N SER A 343 18.29 -7.32 -36.64
CA SER A 343 17.39 -6.47 -37.44
C SER A 343 16.03 -6.40 -36.70
N GLU A 344 15.14 -5.51 -37.13
CA GLU A 344 13.72 -5.43 -36.70
C GLU A 344 13.45 -5.16 -35.20
N ILE A 345 13.81 -3.95 -34.75
CA ILE A 345 13.10 -3.27 -33.64
C ILE A 345 12.14 -2.24 -34.26
N SER A 346 10.90 -2.66 -34.60
CA SER A 346 9.69 -1.80 -34.78
C SER A 346 8.57 -2.54 -35.52
N GLU A 347 7.90 -3.51 -34.89
CA GLU A 347 6.46 -3.80 -35.18
C GLU A 347 5.76 -4.68 -34.11
N ASP A 348 6.49 -5.53 -33.38
CA ASP A 348 5.92 -6.39 -32.32
C ASP A 348 5.61 -5.65 -31.00
N LEU A 349 4.51 -4.88 -30.96
CA LEU A 349 3.97 -4.29 -29.71
C LEU A 349 2.50 -4.69 -29.40
N ASP A 350 1.84 -5.43 -30.29
CA ASP A 350 0.43 -5.85 -30.15
C ASP A 350 0.30 -7.36 -29.81
N CYS A 351 1.23 -7.92 -29.02
CA CYS A 351 1.20 -9.32 -28.57
C CYS A 351 1.58 -9.50 -27.10
N LEU A 352 0.77 -8.93 -26.20
CA LEU A 352 0.69 -9.34 -24.80
C LEU A 352 -0.42 -10.39 -24.63
N SER A 353 -0.07 -11.65 -24.86
CA SER A 353 -0.92 -12.83 -24.63
C SER A 353 -0.12 -13.88 -23.86
N LEU A 354 -0.78 -14.78 -23.11
CA LEU A 354 -0.15 -15.71 -22.14
C LEU A 354 0.67 -16.87 -22.76
N SER A 355 1.33 -16.64 -23.90
CA SER A 355 2.10 -17.63 -24.66
C SER A 355 3.57 -17.77 -24.23
N ASP A 356 4.06 -16.92 -23.32
CA ASP A 356 5.45 -16.98 -22.79
C ASP A 356 5.66 -18.12 -21.76
N LEU A 357 4.65 -18.96 -21.49
CA LEU A 357 4.77 -20.16 -20.65
C LEU A 357 5.19 -21.41 -21.46
N LYS A 358 6.31 -21.30 -22.17
CA LYS A 358 6.97 -22.47 -22.78
C LYS A 358 7.75 -23.26 -21.74
N SER A 359 7.15 -24.31 -21.20
CA SER A 359 7.92 -25.39 -20.58
C SER A 359 8.79 -26.10 -21.63
N ASP A 360 10.06 -26.36 -21.31
CA ASP A 360 11.03 -26.99 -22.21
C ASP A 360 10.51 -28.30 -22.83
N PRO A 361 10.61 -28.47 -24.16
CA PRO A 361 10.24 -29.72 -24.82
C PRO A 361 11.38 -30.75 -24.70
N HIS A 362 11.72 -31.20 -23.48
CA HIS A 362 12.27 -32.53 -23.19
C HIS A 362 12.53 -32.75 -21.68
N ASP A 363 11.50 -33.14 -20.92
CA ASP A 363 11.63 -34.34 -20.10
C ASP A 363 10.31 -35.12 -20.03
N GLY A 364 10.39 -36.44 -20.21
CA GLY A 364 9.23 -37.32 -20.23
C GLY A 364 8.89 -37.80 -18.83
N SER A 365 7.66 -37.56 -18.37
CA SER A 365 7.16 -37.92 -17.03
C SER A 365 7.41 -36.93 -15.88
N ALA A 366 7.20 -35.63 -16.11
CA ALA A 366 6.82 -34.73 -15.03
C ALA A 366 5.50 -35.22 -14.36
N ALA A 367 5.55 -35.48 -13.05
CA ALA A 367 4.40 -35.95 -12.27
C ALA A 367 3.56 -34.77 -11.78
N LEU A 368 2.23 -34.93 -11.76
CA LEU A 368 1.30 -33.92 -11.27
C LEU A 368 1.55 -33.61 -9.78
N CYS A 369 1.76 -32.33 -9.46
CA CYS A 369 1.83 -31.85 -8.08
C CYS A 369 0.41 -31.70 -7.52
N ILE A 370 -0.19 -32.84 -7.14
CA ILE A 370 -1.58 -32.91 -6.68
C ILE A 370 -1.71 -32.27 -5.29
N GLN A 371 -2.59 -31.28 -5.16
CA GLN A 371 -2.88 -30.64 -3.88
C GLN A 371 -3.67 -31.60 -2.96
N PRO A 372 -3.47 -31.54 -1.62
CA PRO A 372 -4.22 -32.38 -0.69
C PRO A 372 -5.73 -32.08 -0.79
N PRO A 373 -6.60 -33.11 -0.76
CA PRO A 373 -8.03 -32.94 -1.00
C PRO A 373 -8.67 -32.03 0.06
N THR A 374 -9.21 -30.91 -0.40
CA THR A 374 -9.96 -29.95 0.41
C THR A 374 -11.46 -30.28 0.39
N LEU A 375 -12.23 -29.66 1.28
CA LEU A 375 -13.70 -29.77 1.25
C LEU A 375 -14.23 -29.14 -0.04
N LEU A 376 -15.10 -29.87 -0.76
CA LEU A 376 -15.77 -29.38 -1.98
C LEU A 376 -16.34 -27.97 -1.76
N PRO A 377 -16.01 -26.99 -2.61
CA PRO A 377 -16.52 -25.64 -2.47
C PRO A 377 -18.03 -25.59 -2.75
N THR A 378 -18.68 -24.54 -2.24
CA THR A 378 -20.06 -24.19 -2.57
C THR A 378 -20.09 -23.16 -3.69
N THR A 379 -21.14 -23.15 -4.51
CA THR A 379 -21.39 -22.06 -5.47
C THR A 379 -21.64 -20.76 -4.72
N SER A 380 -21.42 -19.60 -5.35
CA SER A 380 -21.74 -18.30 -4.74
C SER A 380 -23.22 -18.22 -4.37
N ALA A 381 -24.12 -18.73 -5.23
CA ALA A 381 -25.56 -18.76 -4.95
C ALA A 381 -25.93 -19.58 -3.69
N GLU A 382 -25.25 -20.70 -3.41
CA GLU A 382 -25.51 -21.51 -2.20
C GLU A 382 -24.84 -20.88 -0.96
N TRP A 383 -23.60 -20.40 -1.12
CA TRP A 383 -22.83 -19.70 -0.09
C TRP A 383 -23.52 -18.41 0.37
N LEU A 384 -24.16 -17.67 -0.53
CA LEU A 384 -24.95 -16.46 -0.25
C LEU A 384 -26.21 -16.75 0.60
N LYS A 385 -26.77 -17.97 0.58
CA LYS A 385 -27.85 -18.34 1.51
C LYS A 385 -27.41 -18.35 2.98
N THR A 386 -26.09 -18.44 3.22
CA THR A 386 -25.48 -18.36 4.56
C THR A 386 -24.82 -17.00 4.81
N ASN A 387 -24.19 -16.42 3.78
CA ASN A 387 -23.35 -15.23 3.94
C ASN A 387 -23.94 -13.91 3.43
N GLY A 388 -24.97 -13.94 2.59
CA GLY A 388 -25.62 -12.73 2.07
C GLY A 388 -26.35 -11.91 3.15
N MET A 389 -26.69 -10.68 2.79
CA MET A 389 -27.28 -9.65 3.64
C MET A 389 -28.62 -10.06 4.24
N LYS A 390 -29.43 -10.82 3.50
CA LYS A 390 -30.69 -11.40 4.00
C LYS A 390 -30.44 -12.48 5.06
N ALA A 391 -29.40 -13.31 4.89
CA ALA A 391 -29.04 -14.38 5.83
C ALA A 391 -28.42 -13.83 7.13
N LYS A 392 -27.51 -12.85 7.02
CA LYS A 392 -26.85 -12.14 8.14
C LYS A 392 -27.79 -11.20 8.90
N LYS A 393 -29.05 -11.05 8.46
CA LYS A 393 -30.06 -10.11 8.99
C LYS A 393 -29.55 -8.66 8.96
N LEU A 394 -28.99 -8.28 7.82
CA LEU A 394 -28.43 -6.96 7.50
C LEU A 394 -29.29 -6.19 6.48
N SER A 395 -30.50 -6.68 6.16
CA SER A 395 -31.43 -5.88 5.37
C SER A 395 -31.88 -4.64 6.15
N LEU A 396 -31.65 -3.46 5.60
CA LEU A 396 -31.97 -2.17 6.24
C LEU A 396 -33.41 -2.13 6.79
N TYR A 397 -34.38 -2.63 6.02
CA TYR A 397 -35.78 -2.70 6.45
C TYR A 397 -36.01 -3.63 7.66
N GLN A 398 -35.23 -4.70 7.82
CA GLN A 398 -35.34 -5.58 9.01
C GLN A 398 -34.75 -4.90 10.26
N VAL A 399 -33.68 -4.12 10.11
CA VAL A 399 -33.02 -3.40 11.21
C VAL A 399 -33.87 -2.21 11.68
N LEU A 400 -34.53 -1.51 10.75
CA LEU A 400 -35.42 -0.39 11.08
C LEU A 400 -36.79 -0.84 11.60
N ALA A 401 -37.31 -2.01 11.18
CA ALA A 401 -38.67 -2.47 11.47
C ALA A 401 -39.16 -2.34 12.94
N PRO A 402 -38.34 -2.60 13.99
CA PRO A 402 -38.78 -2.43 15.38
C PRO A 402 -39.16 -0.98 15.76
N ASN A 403 -38.63 0.01 15.03
CA ASN A 403 -38.75 1.44 15.33
C ASN A 403 -39.62 2.20 14.31
N VAL A 404 -40.43 1.47 13.52
CA VAL A 404 -41.21 1.99 12.38
C VAL A 404 -42.70 2.10 12.74
N TYR A 405 -43.28 3.28 12.50
CA TYR A 405 -44.66 3.62 12.81
C TYR A 405 -45.39 4.16 11.58
N SER A 406 -46.43 3.45 11.14
CA SER A 406 -47.31 3.91 10.06
C SER A 406 -47.99 5.24 10.43
N PRO A 407 -48.14 6.20 9.49
CA PRO A 407 -48.91 7.41 9.72
C PRO A 407 -50.35 7.06 10.15
N LYS A 408 -50.80 7.63 11.27
CA LYS A 408 -52.19 7.47 11.73
C LYS A 408 -52.99 8.72 11.42
N GLU A 409 -54.03 8.52 10.60
CA GLU A 409 -54.95 9.57 10.19
C GLU A 409 -56.28 9.44 10.93
N SER A 410 -56.98 10.56 11.10
CA SER A 410 -58.33 10.58 11.65
C SER A 410 -59.14 11.70 11.00
N PHE A 411 -60.33 11.39 10.51
CA PHE A 411 -61.26 12.39 10.01
C PHE A 411 -62.01 13.04 11.17
N VAL A 412 -61.88 14.36 11.35
CA VAL A 412 -62.57 15.11 12.40
C VAL A 412 -63.82 15.75 11.79
N PRO A 413 -65.05 15.25 12.09
CA PRO A 413 -66.25 15.69 11.37
C PRO A 413 -66.57 17.17 11.52
N ILE A 414 -66.26 17.74 12.69
CA ILE A 414 -66.46 19.16 13.02
C ILE A 414 -65.60 20.08 12.14
N LEU A 415 -64.41 19.62 11.75
CA LEU A 415 -63.47 20.37 10.90
C LEU A 415 -63.64 20.06 9.40
N ARG A 416 -64.43 19.03 9.05
CA ARG A 416 -64.55 18.44 7.70
C ARG A 416 -63.19 18.14 7.04
N LYS A 417 -62.19 17.75 7.84
CA LYS A 417 -60.82 17.50 7.40
C LYS A 417 -60.27 16.24 8.05
N THR A 418 -59.50 15.49 7.29
CA THR A 418 -58.54 14.51 7.82
C THR A 418 -57.41 15.26 8.51
N VAL A 419 -56.99 14.75 9.67
CA VAL A 419 -55.81 15.25 10.41
C VAL A 419 -54.87 14.09 10.70
N HIS A 420 -53.57 14.36 10.61
CA HIS A 420 -52.48 13.40 10.77
C HIS A 420 -51.80 13.61 12.14
N SER A 421 -51.16 12.57 12.69
CA SER A 421 -50.52 12.65 14.01
C SER A 421 -49.21 13.45 13.98
N THR A 422 -49.30 14.75 14.32
CA THR A 422 -48.17 15.71 14.40
C THR A 422 -47.10 15.39 15.46
N VAL A 423 -47.27 14.32 16.24
CA VAL A 423 -46.29 13.86 17.24
C VAL A 423 -45.11 13.16 16.56
N HIS A 424 -45.37 12.33 15.54
CA HIS A 424 -44.31 11.59 14.84
C HIS A 424 -43.54 12.51 13.89
N GLU A 425 -44.24 13.40 13.18
CA GLU A 425 -43.70 14.44 12.29
C GLU A 425 -42.61 15.34 12.92
N LYS A 426 -42.55 15.41 14.27
CA LYS A 426 -41.63 16.28 15.03
C LYS A 426 -40.63 15.53 15.91
N ALA A 427 -40.59 14.19 15.82
CA ALA A 427 -39.74 13.35 16.67
C ALA A 427 -39.23 12.07 15.96
N MET A 428 -39.66 11.84 14.72
CA MET A 428 -39.34 10.68 13.89
C MET A 428 -39.14 11.14 12.44
N VAL A 429 -38.38 10.34 11.70
CA VAL A 429 -37.98 10.59 10.33
C VAL A 429 -38.96 9.94 9.36
N GLN A 430 -39.33 10.61 8.26
CA GLN A 430 -40.13 9.99 7.20
C GLN A 430 -39.22 9.22 6.23
N PHE A 431 -39.45 7.91 6.14
CA PHE A 431 -38.66 6.97 5.33
C PHE A 431 -39.58 6.16 4.41
N GLU A 432 -39.18 5.99 3.16
CA GLU A 432 -39.92 5.20 2.16
C GLU A 432 -39.63 3.71 2.34
N TRP A 433 -40.67 2.92 2.54
CA TRP A 433 -40.55 1.48 2.78
C TRP A 433 -40.54 0.68 1.48
N HIS A 434 -40.16 -0.60 1.54
CA HIS A 434 -40.09 -1.48 0.36
C HIS A 434 -41.45 -1.77 -0.32
N ASP A 435 -42.56 -1.29 0.24
CA ASP A 435 -43.91 -1.36 -0.30
C ASP A 435 -44.37 -0.01 -0.91
N GLY A 436 -43.46 0.97 -1.04
CA GLY A 436 -43.74 2.32 -1.53
C GLY A 436 -44.46 3.22 -0.52
N THR A 437 -44.76 2.74 0.69
CA THR A 437 -45.44 3.56 1.70
C THR A 437 -44.45 4.30 2.59
N VAL A 438 -44.72 5.58 2.87
CA VAL A 438 -43.92 6.39 3.79
C VAL A 438 -44.27 6.06 5.24
N LYS A 439 -43.27 5.71 6.05
CA LYS A 439 -43.41 5.35 7.46
C LYS A 439 -42.51 6.24 8.33
N ASN A 440 -42.91 6.46 9.58
CA ASN A 440 -42.15 7.30 10.51
C ASN A 440 -41.19 6.41 11.31
N VAL A 441 -39.90 6.70 11.28
CA VAL A 441 -38.84 5.87 11.87
C VAL A 441 -38.16 6.62 13.01
N HIS A 442 -38.00 5.95 14.15
CA HIS A 442 -37.15 6.45 15.22
C HIS A 442 -35.75 5.85 15.07
N VAL A 443 -34.76 6.69 14.78
CA VAL A 443 -33.37 6.26 14.53
C VAL A 443 -32.54 6.48 15.78
N ASP A 444 -32.10 5.38 16.40
CA ASP A 444 -31.13 5.41 17.49
C ASP A 444 -29.70 5.36 16.92
N LEU A 445 -28.87 6.35 17.27
CA LEU A 445 -27.59 6.58 16.60
C LEU A 445 -26.56 5.44 16.85
N PRO A 446 -26.41 4.87 18.06
CA PRO A 446 -25.52 3.74 18.30
C PRO A 446 -25.98 2.44 17.62
N LEU A 447 -27.29 2.22 17.49
CA LEU A 447 -27.84 1.09 16.72
C LEU A 447 -27.46 1.20 15.24
N LEU A 448 -27.55 2.40 14.68
CA LEU A 448 -27.16 2.70 13.29
C LEU A 448 -25.64 2.57 13.08
N GLN A 449 -24.81 3.05 14.01
CA GLN A 449 -23.35 2.88 13.93
C GLN A 449 -22.92 1.40 14.00
N ASN A 450 -23.59 0.60 14.84
CA ASN A 450 -23.38 -0.85 14.90
C ASN A 450 -23.85 -1.54 13.60
N TYR A 451 -24.93 -1.04 12.99
CA TYR A 451 -25.37 -1.51 11.67
C TYR A 451 -24.34 -1.19 10.57
N GLN A 452 -23.85 0.05 10.49
CA GLN A 452 -22.78 0.46 9.56
C GLN A 452 -21.53 -0.43 9.69
N LYS A 453 -21.08 -0.69 10.92
CA LYS A 453 -19.93 -1.59 11.14
C LYS A 453 -20.20 -3.00 10.62
N ARG A 454 -21.36 -3.59 10.96
CA ARG A 454 -21.73 -4.96 10.52
C ARG A 454 -22.03 -5.07 9.02
N LEU A 455 -22.34 -3.94 8.37
CA LEU A 455 -22.54 -3.82 6.92
C LEU A 455 -21.18 -3.91 6.21
N LEU A 456 -20.19 -3.12 6.64
CA LEU A 456 -18.80 -3.20 6.15
C LEU A 456 -18.15 -4.57 6.43
N GLU A 457 -18.38 -5.16 7.61
CA GLU A 457 -17.91 -6.53 7.94
C GLU A 457 -18.51 -7.62 7.04
N ALA A 458 -19.65 -7.38 6.40
CA ALA A 458 -20.26 -8.30 5.44
C ALA A 458 -19.81 -8.03 4.01
N GLU A 459 -19.57 -6.77 3.66
CA GLU A 459 -19.04 -6.31 2.37
C GLU A 459 -17.62 -6.87 2.14
N GLN A 460 -16.73 -6.76 3.12
CA GLN A 460 -15.39 -7.39 3.07
C GLN A 460 -15.48 -8.90 2.79
N VAL A 461 -16.43 -9.60 3.41
CA VAL A 461 -16.61 -11.06 3.23
C VAL A 461 -17.15 -11.40 1.82
N LEU A 462 -17.79 -10.46 1.12
CA LEU A 462 -18.15 -10.59 -0.30
C LEU A 462 -16.93 -10.33 -1.20
N GLU A 463 -16.12 -9.32 -0.90
CA GLU A 463 -14.88 -8.99 -1.62
C GLU A 463 -13.85 -10.14 -1.52
N ASP A 464 -13.58 -10.63 -0.31
CA ASP A 464 -12.71 -11.79 -0.05
C ASP A 464 -13.17 -13.02 -0.86
N ARG A 465 -14.49 -13.18 -1.02
CA ARG A 465 -15.10 -14.29 -1.76
C ARG A 465 -15.00 -14.11 -3.28
N ALA A 466 -15.05 -12.88 -3.78
CA ALA A 466 -14.82 -12.56 -5.18
C ALA A 466 -13.33 -12.74 -5.53
N ALA A 467 -12.41 -12.24 -4.70
CA ALA A 467 -10.97 -12.45 -4.84
C ALA A 467 -10.58 -13.94 -4.81
N TRP A 468 -11.30 -14.76 -4.02
CA TRP A 468 -11.13 -16.23 -3.98
C TRP A 468 -11.61 -16.96 -5.25
N LEU A 469 -12.49 -16.35 -6.06
CA LEU A 469 -12.86 -16.86 -7.39
C LEU A 469 -11.86 -16.39 -8.45
N SER A 470 -11.48 -15.11 -8.41
CA SER A 470 -10.54 -14.47 -9.36
C SER A 470 -9.07 -14.77 -9.07
N SER A 471 -8.77 -15.62 -8.08
CA SER A 471 -7.39 -16.02 -7.74
C SER A 471 -6.76 -16.85 -8.86
N THR A 472 -5.56 -16.47 -9.29
CA THR A 472 -4.78 -17.17 -10.33
C THR A 472 -4.66 -18.66 -10.05
N GLY A 473 -5.10 -19.48 -11.00
CA GLY A 473 -5.23 -20.94 -10.86
C GLY A 473 -6.48 -21.48 -11.55
N SER A 474 -6.88 -22.71 -11.26
CA SER A 474 -8.02 -23.37 -11.93
C SER A 474 -9.35 -22.65 -11.75
N ARG A 475 -9.57 -21.92 -10.64
CA ARG A 475 -10.84 -21.25 -10.35
C ARG A 475 -11.13 -20.05 -11.26
N GLN A 476 -10.07 -19.41 -11.75
CA GLN A 476 -10.16 -18.35 -12.75
C GLN A 476 -10.64 -18.87 -14.13
N ILE A 477 -10.57 -20.19 -14.35
CA ILE A 477 -10.84 -20.85 -15.65
C ILE A 477 -12.13 -21.70 -15.61
N TRP A 478 -12.36 -22.43 -14.51
CA TRP A 478 -13.46 -23.39 -14.37
C TRP A 478 -14.55 -22.93 -13.39
N GLY A 479 -14.35 -21.77 -12.74
CA GLY A 479 -15.06 -21.41 -11.52
C GLY A 479 -14.80 -22.40 -10.38
N ALA A 480 -15.70 -22.42 -9.40
CA ALA A 480 -15.68 -23.41 -8.32
C ALA A 480 -16.40 -24.70 -8.74
N VAL A 481 -15.70 -25.84 -8.76
CA VAL A 481 -16.29 -27.16 -9.05
C VAL A 481 -16.95 -27.70 -7.78
N CYS A 482 -18.28 -27.85 -7.79
CA CYS A 482 -19.08 -28.07 -6.56
C CYS A 482 -19.76 -29.46 -6.49
N GLU A 483 -19.77 -30.20 -7.60
CA GLU A 483 -20.46 -31.48 -7.75
C GLU A 483 -19.57 -32.66 -7.37
N GLN A 484 -20.17 -33.71 -6.81
CA GLN A 484 -19.43 -34.89 -6.33
C GLN A 484 -18.97 -35.80 -7.48
N ARG A 485 -19.77 -35.87 -8.55
CA ARG A 485 -19.46 -36.53 -9.82
C ARG A 485 -19.20 -35.46 -10.88
N VAL A 486 -18.05 -35.53 -11.55
CA VAL A 486 -17.64 -34.48 -12.51
C VAL A 486 -17.28 -35.10 -13.86
N HIS A 487 -18.04 -34.74 -14.91
CA HIS A 487 -17.73 -35.12 -16.28
C HIS A 487 -17.24 -33.90 -17.06
N VAL A 488 -16.00 -33.91 -17.53
CA VAL A 488 -15.43 -32.80 -18.32
C VAL A 488 -15.58 -33.10 -19.80
N LEU A 489 -16.14 -32.14 -20.57
CA LEU A 489 -16.24 -32.21 -22.02
C LEU A 489 -15.29 -31.18 -22.64
N LEU A 490 -14.30 -31.67 -23.37
CA LEU A 490 -13.27 -30.84 -24.02
C LEU A 490 -13.55 -30.74 -25.52
N ASP A 491 -13.85 -29.53 -25.98
CA ASP A 491 -13.92 -29.21 -27.40
C ASP A 491 -12.52 -29.32 -28.02
N MET A 492 -12.32 -30.33 -28.87
CA MET A 492 -11.10 -30.58 -29.63
C MET A 492 -11.38 -30.48 -31.14
N SER A 493 -12.36 -29.67 -31.55
CA SER A 493 -12.62 -29.35 -32.95
C SER A 493 -11.42 -28.62 -33.61
N ALA A 494 -11.38 -28.59 -34.95
CA ALA A 494 -10.28 -27.99 -35.72
C ALA A 494 -10.07 -26.48 -35.41
N MET A 495 -11.12 -25.78 -34.96
CA MET A 495 -11.04 -24.38 -34.54
C MET A 495 -10.12 -24.19 -33.31
N ASN A 496 -9.93 -25.23 -32.50
CA ASN A 496 -9.17 -25.17 -31.26
C ASN A 496 -7.69 -25.53 -31.41
N ASN A 497 -7.20 -25.78 -32.63
CA ASN A 497 -5.80 -26.13 -32.89
C ASN A 497 -4.82 -25.08 -32.32
N HIS A 498 -5.14 -23.79 -32.44
CA HIS A 498 -4.36 -22.68 -31.85
C HIS A 498 -4.51 -22.55 -30.33
N TYR A 499 -5.56 -23.14 -29.76
CA TYR A 499 -5.89 -23.10 -28.33
C TYR A 499 -5.57 -24.41 -27.59
N GLN A 500 -5.02 -25.42 -28.29
CA GLN A 500 -4.73 -26.74 -27.72
C GLN A 500 -3.88 -26.67 -26.44
N LEU A 501 -2.83 -25.83 -26.43
CA LEU A 501 -1.98 -25.61 -25.25
C LEU A 501 -2.75 -24.94 -24.09
N HIS A 502 -3.67 -24.01 -24.40
CA HIS A 502 -4.51 -23.35 -23.39
C HIS A 502 -5.52 -24.34 -22.78
N ILE A 503 -6.11 -25.23 -23.59
CA ILE A 503 -6.99 -26.31 -23.13
C ILE A 503 -6.21 -27.31 -22.26
N GLN A 504 -5.01 -27.72 -22.68
CA GLN A 504 -4.15 -28.61 -21.89
C GLN A 504 -3.75 -27.97 -20.55
N HIS A 505 -3.36 -26.69 -20.54
CA HIS A 505 -3.04 -25.95 -19.31
C HIS A 505 -4.26 -25.79 -18.38
N ALA A 506 -5.42 -25.45 -18.94
CA ALA A 506 -6.68 -25.36 -18.20
C ALA A 506 -7.03 -26.67 -17.48
N VAL A 507 -6.90 -27.81 -18.16
CA VAL A 507 -7.21 -29.13 -17.57
C VAL A 507 -6.11 -29.58 -16.61
N HIS A 508 -4.84 -29.24 -16.85
CA HIS A 508 -3.74 -29.49 -15.91
C HIS A 508 -4.00 -28.85 -14.54
N LEU A 509 -4.38 -27.57 -14.51
CA LEU A 509 -4.75 -26.88 -13.27
C LEU A 509 -5.98 -27.51 -12.60
N LEU A 510 -7.00 -27.89 -13.38
CA LEU A 510 -8.21 -28.58 -12.89
C LEU A 510 -7.88 -29.92 -12.19
N LEU A 511 -6.96 -30.70 -12.77
CA LEU A 511 -6.47 -31.98 -12.24
C LEU A 511 -5.61 -31.82 -10.97
N GLN A 512 -4.86 -30.72 -10.85
CA GLN A 512 -4.02 -30.47 -9.67
C GLN A 512 -4.80 -29.89 -8.47
N GLU A 513 -5.78 -29.02 -8.71
CA GLU A 513 -6.41 -28.20 -7.66
C GLU A 513 -7.80 -28.65 -7.22
N GLN A 514 -8.70 -29.03 -8.16
CA GLN A 514 -10.13 -29.18 -7.86
C GLN A 514 -10.63 -30.62 -7.99
N LEU A 515 -10.27 -31.36 -9.05
CA LEU A 515 -10.67 -32.76 -9.21
C LEU A 515 -10.25 -33.70 -8.05
N PRO A 516 -9.12 -33.51 -7.34
CA PRO A 516 -8.78 -34.31 -6.15
C PRO A 516 -9.82 -34.25 -5.01
N SER A 517 -10.69 -33.22 -4.98
CA SER A 517 -11.78 -33.10 -3.98
C SER A 517 -13.08 -33.82 -4.37
N THR A 518 -13.18 -34.35 -5.59
CA THR A 518 -14.39 -35.02 -6.10
C THR A 518 -14.48 -36.47 -5.64
N HIS A 519 -15.68 -37.07 -5.73
CA HIS A 519 -15.85 -38.50 -5.44
C HIS A 519 -15.43 -39.37 -6.63
N SER A 520 -15.81 -38.96 -7.84
CA SER A 520 -15.44 -39.64 -9.08
C SER A 520 -15.55 -38.71 -10.28
N PHE A 521 -14.68 -38.88 -11.27
CA PHE A 521 -14.60 -38.03 -12.44
C PHE A 521 -14.43 -38.83 -13.73
N ASN A 522 -14.65 -38.16 -14.87
CA ASN A 522 -14.27 -38.65 -16.20
C ASN A 522 -14.06 -37.48 -17.16
N ILE A 523 -13.33 -37.70 -18.25
CA ILE A 523 -13.03 -36.70 -19.27
C ILE A 523 -13.31 -37.29 -20.66
N THR A 524 -14.03 -36.52 -21.48
CA THR A 524 -14.34 -36.84 -22.87
C THR A 524 -13.91 -35.68 -23.76
N ALA A 525 -13.10 -35.95 -24.77
CA ALA A 525 -12.79 -35.03 -25.84
C ALA A 525 -13.79 -35.23 -27.00
N PHE A 526 -14.22 -34.15 -27.64
CA PHE A 526 -15.15 -34.23 -28.77
C PHE A 526 -14.76 -33.28 -29.92
N GLY A 527 -15.00 -33.73 -31.15
CA GLY A 527 -14.85 -32.98 -32.39
C GLY A 527 -15.84 -33.52 -33.42
N SER A 528 -15.35 -34.01 -34.57
CA SER A 528 -16.14 -34.90 -35.44
C SER A 528 -16.43 -36.26 -34.79
N ASP A 529 -15.52 -36.74 -33.93
CA ASP A 529 -15.65 -37.98 -33.15
C ASP A 529 -15.68 -37.68 -31.65
N ILE A 530 -16.19 -38.63 -30.85
CA ILE A 530 -16.18 -38.57 -29.38
C ILE A 530 -15.15 -39.58 -28.85
N LYS A 531 -14.19 -39.10 -28.04
CA LYS A 531 -13.12 -39.90 -27.42
C LYS A 531 -13.22 -39.78 -25.89
N GLN A 532 -13.62 -40.86 -25.23
CA GLN A 532 -13.72 -40.93 -23.76
C GLN A 532 -12.50 -41.65 -23.17
N TRP A 533 -11.97 -41.18 -22.05
CA TRP A 533 -10.77 -41.75 -21.42
C TRP A 533 -10.98 -43.11 -20.74
N LYS A 534 -12.06 -43.27 -19.98
CA LYS A 534 -12.54 -44.55 -19.40
C LYS A 534 -14.03 -44.70 -19.64
N GLU A 535 -14.53 -45.91 -19.87
CA GLU A 535 -15.97 -46.17 -20.10
C GLU A 535 -16.87 -45.74 -18.92
N GLN A 536 -16.34 -45.76 -17.68
CA GLN A 536 -17.06 -45.40 -16.45
C GLN A 536 -16.30 -44.32 -15.67
N MET A 537 -16.99 -43.57 -14.80
CA MET A 537 -16.35 -42.64 -13.88
C MET A 537 -15.45 -43.37 -12.87
N VAL A 538 -14.29 -42.79 -12.57
CA VAL A 538 -13.28 -43.36 -11.65
C VAL A 538 -12.95 -42.39 -10.51
N PRO A 539 -12.52 -42.86 -9.33
CA PRO A 539 -12.10 -41.97 -8.24
C PRO A 539 -10.81 -41.21 -8.59
N PRO A 540 -10.62 -39.97 -8.11
CA PRO A 540 -9.42 -39.17 -8.35
C PRO A 540 -8.21 -39.63 -7.50
N THR A 541 -7.72 -40.84 -7.75
CA THR A 541 -6.41 -41.28 -7.24
C THR A 541 -5.28 -40.61 -8.02
N SER A 542 -4.10 -40.48 -7.41
CA SER A 542 -2.92 -39.90 -8.08
C SER A 542 -2.54 -40.62 -9.37
N GLU A 543 -2.73 -41.95 -9.40
CA GLU A 543 -2.53 -42.79 -10.59
C GLU A 543 -3.54 -42.44 -11.70
N ASN A 544 -4.83 -42.34 -11.38
CA ASN A 544 -5.89 -41.98 -12.32
C ASN A 544 -5.74 -40.55 -12.86
N LEU A 545 -5.31 -39.61 -12.01
CA LEU A 545 -5.05 -38.21 -12.42
C LEU A 545 -3.83 -38.11 -13.35
N GLN A 546 -2.78 -38.92 -13.14
CA GLN A 546 -1.62 -38.96 -14.04
C GLN A 546 -1.94 -39.66 -15.37
N ASP A 547 -2.71 -40.76 -15.35
CA ASP A 547 -3.11 -41.52 -16.55
C ASP A 547 -4.03 -40.70 -17.47
N VAL A 548 -4.98 -39.93 -16.93
CA VAL A 548 -5.78 -39.01 -17.75
C VAL A 548 -4.94 -37.85 -18.29
N TRP A 549 -3.95 -37.36 -17.55
CA TRP A 549 -3.05 -36.31 -18.04
C TRP A 549 -2.21 -36.79 -19.22
N GLN A 550 -1.61 -37.98 -19.13
CA GLN A 550 -0.89 -38.60 -20.25
C GLN A 550 -1.80 -38.81 -21.48
N TRP A 551 -3.07 -39.19 -21.27
CA TRP A 551 -4.06 -39.30 -22.34
C TRP A 551 -4.38 -37.93 -22.98
N ILE A 552 -4.55 -36.86 -22.19
CA ILE A 552 -4.79 -35.48 -22.67
C ILE A 552 -3.61 -34.95 -23.50
N GLN A 553 -2.37 -35.25 -23.10
CA GLN A 553 -1.17 -34.87 -23.85
C GLN A 553 -1.13 -35.50 -25.25
N GLY A 554 -1.76 -36.67 -25.44
CA GLY A 554 -1.88 -37.37 -26.73
C GLY A 554 -3.13 -37.04 -27.56
N LEU A 555 -3.89 -36.00 -27.20
CA LEU A 555 -5.05 -35.55 -27.99
C LEU A 555 -4.64 -34.55 -29.07
N GLU A 556 -5.16 -34.72 -30.28
CA GLU A 556 -5.01 -33.81 -31.42
C GLU A 556 -6.34 -33.08 -31.70
N CYS A 557 -6.30 -31.78 -32.00
CA CYS A 557 -7.48 -31.03 -32.44
C CYS A 557 -7.84 -31.34 -33.91
N GLY A 558 -9.10 -31.65 -34.20
CA GLY A 558 -9.57 -31.93 -35.56
C GLY A 558 -11.07 -32.16 -35.70
N GLY A 559 -11.59 -31.88 -36.90
CA GLY A 559 -12.99 -32.06 -37.26
C GLY A 559 -13.92 -30.91 -36.84
N ASP A 560 -15.21 -31.17 -36.99
CA ASP A 560 -16.34 -30.29 -36.65
C ASP A 560 -16.55 -30.22 -35.11
N ARG A 561 -17.61 -29.56 -34.64
CA ARG A 561 -17.96 -29.42 -33.21
C ARG A 561 -19.33 -30.05 -32.92
N TYR A 562 -19.41 -31.37 -32.79
CA TYR A 562 -20.64 -32.10 -32.40
C TYR A 562 -20.97 -32.03 -30.90
N THR A 563 -21.17 -30.81 -30.41
CA THR A 563 -21.52 -30.48 -29.01
C THR A 563 -22.75 -31.26 -28.52
N LEU A 564 -23.80 -31.39 -29.35
CA LEU A 564 -25.03 -32.10 -28.98
C LEU A 564 -24.75 -33.58 -28.69
N ALA A 565 -23.94 -34.24 -29.52
CA ALA A 565 -23.60 -35.65 -29.35
C ALA A 565 -22.70 -35.86 -28.12
N ALA A 566 -21.77 -34.93 -27.84
CA ALA A 566 -20.96 -34.94 -26.61
C ALA A 566 -21.82 -34.82 -25.34
N ILE A 567 -22.81 -33.92 -25.34
CA ILE A 567 -23.75 -33.76 -24.22
C ILE A 567 -24.66 -34.99 -24.08
N GLN A 568 -25.14 -35.57 -25.18
CA GLN A 568 -25.91 -36.82 -25.18
C GLN A 568 -25.11 -37.96 -24.54
N HIS A 569 -23.88 -38.18 -24.99
CA HIS A 569 -23.00 -39.22 -24.47
C HIS A 569 -22.67 -39.04 -22.97
N ALA A 570 -22.53 -37.80 -22.50
CA ALA A 570 -22.32 -37.50 -21.08
C ALA A 570 -23.59 -37.74 -20.23
N ALA A 571 -24.75 -37.33 -20.75
CA ALA A 571 -26.04 -37.51 -20.07
C ALA A 571 -26.40 -38.99 -19.93
N GLU A 572 -26.23 -39.78 -21.00
CA GLU A 572 -26.50 -41.23 -21.00
C GLU A 572 -25.58 -42.00 -20.04
N ALA A 573 -24.30 -41.62 -19.97
CA ALA A 573 -23.37 -42.17 -18.99
C ALA A 573 -23.83 -41.93 -17.54
N GLU A 574 -24.25 -40.70 -17.19
CA GLU A 574 -24.72 -40.39 -15.83
C GLU A 574 -26.08 -41.05 -15.50
N LEU A 575 -27.01 -41.07 -16.45
CA LEU A 575 -28.34 -41.69 -16.30
C LEU A 575 -28.26 -43.20 -16.01
N SER A 576 -27.16 -43.87 -16.36
CA SER A 576 -26.98 -45.31 -16.17
C SER A 576 -26.73 -45.75 -14.71
N THR A 577 -26.58 -44.82 -13.75
CA THR A 577 -26.10 -45.16 -12.39
C THR A 577 -26.96 -44.60 -11.25
N ASP A 578 -27.55 -45.51 -10.47
CA ASP A 578 -28.38 -45.26 -9.28
C ASP A 578 -27.56 -44.71 -8.07
N SER A 579 -27.00 -43.51 -8.22
CA SER A 579 -26.23 -42.82 -7.19
C SER A 579 -27.01 -41.67 -6.55
N SER A 580 -26.84 -41.50 -5.23
CA SER A 580 -27.42 -40.40 -4.44
C SER A 580 -26.64 -39.09 -4.53
N LEU A 581 -25.53 -39.09 -5.27
CA LEU A 581 -24.56 -37.99 -5.40
C LEU A 581 -25.06 -36.89 -6.34
N THR A 582 -24.40 -35.73 -6.32
CA THR A 582 -24.60 -34.65 -7.30
C THR A 582 -23.69 -34.82 -8.51
N SER A 583 -24.21 -34.54 -9.71
CA SER A 583 -23.50 -34.70 -10.99
C SER A 583 -23.41 -33.39 -11.76
N GLY A 584 -22.20 -33.02 -12.16
CA GLY A 584 -21.91 -31.84 -12.95
C GLY A 584 -21.16 -32.19 -14.23
N VAL A 585 -21.73 -31.84 -15.38
CA VAL A 585 -21.04 -31.84 -16.67
C VAL A 585 -20.44 -30.45 -16.88
N TYR A 586 -19.17 -30.38 -17.25
CA TYR A 586 -18.43 -29.13 -17.46
C TYR A 586 -17.95 -29.08 -18.92
N LEU A 587 -18.64 -28.29 -19.74
CA LEU A 587 -18.36 -28.10 -21.16
C LEU A 587 -17.36 -26.95 -21.34
N PHE A 588 -16.15 -27.25 -21.82
CA PHE A 588 -15.15 -26.27 -22.23
C PHE A 588 -15.18 -26.12 -23.75
N THR A 589 -15.49 -24.92 -24.25
CA THR A 589 -15.59 -24.60 -25.69
C THR A 589 -15.03 -23.21 -25.99
N THR A 590 -14.63 -22.97 -27.25
CA THR A 590 -14.20 -21.64 -27.73
C THR A 590 -15.25 -20.93 -28.59
N GLY A 591 -16.44 -21.52 -28.75
CA GLY A 591 -17.49 -20.88 -29.52
C GLY A 591 -18.77 -21.70 -29.68
N MET A 592 -19.57 -21.28 -30.66
CA MET A 592 -20.89 -21.84 -30.96
C MET A 592 -20.85 -23.32 -31.37
N PRO A 593 -21.86 -24.13 -30.97
CA PRO A 593 -22.12 -25.43 -31.58
C PRO A 593 -22.46 -25.31 -33.07
N ASP A 594 -22.07 -26.31 -33.88
CA ASP A 594 -22.46 -26.37 -35.30
C ASP A 594 -23.93 -26.83 -35.49
N GLN A 595 -24.55 -27.36 -34.43
CA GLN A 595 -25.94 -27.77 -34.40
C GLN A 595 -26.82 -26.57 -34.03
N ASP A 596 -28.08 -26.57 -34.47
CA ASP A 596 -29.05 -25.53 -34.10
C ASP A 596 -29.12 -25.35 -32.57
N PRO A 597 -28.80 -24.16 -32.01
CA PRO A 597 -28.75 -23.97 -30.57
C PRO A 597 -30.11 -24.13 -29.87
N VAL A 598 -31.23 -23.94 -30.57
CA VAL A 598 -32.57 -24.17 -29.99
C VAL A 598 -32.78 -25.67 -29.75
N THR A 599 -32.36 -26.51 -30.69
CA THR A 599 -32.35 -27.97 -30.58
C THR A 599 -31.45 -28.42 -29.42
N VAL A 600 -30.24 -27.86 -29.28
CA VAL A 600 -29.33 -28.16 -28.16
C VAL A 600 -29.93 -27.74 -26.82
N SER A 601 -30.48 -26.52 -26.73
CA SER A 601 -31.15 -26.00 -25.52
C SER A 601 -32.34 -26.86 -25.09
N THR A 602 -33.14 -27.31 -26.07
CA THR A 602 -34.29 -28.18 -25.82
C THR A 602 -33.85 -29.49 -25.19
N TYR A 603 -32.86 -30.19 -25.79
CA TYR A 603 -32.34 -31.44 -25.23
C TYR A 603 -31.70 -31.25 -23.84
N MET A 604 -30.92 -30.19 -23.63
CA MET A 604 -30.34 -29.87 -22.32
C MET A 604 -31.42 -29.64 -21.25
N SER A 605 -32.52 -28.97 -21.59
CA SER A 605 -33.66 -28.76 -20.69
C SER A 605 -34.42 -30.06 -20.37
N GLU A 606 -34.50 -30.99 -21.33
CA GLU A 606 -35.14 -32.29 -21.16
C GLU A 606 -34.34 -33.21 -20.23
N VAL A 607 -33.02 -33.30 -20.45
CA VAL A 607 -32.08 -34.05 -19.59
C VAL A 607 -32.06 -33.49 -18.17
N CYS A 608 -31.95 -32.17 -18.02
CA CYS A 608 -31.89 -31.51 -16.71
C CYS A 608 -33.26 -31.37 -16.01
N ASN A 609 -34.27 -32.15 -16.42
CA ASN A 609 -35.42 -32.47 -15.55
C ASN A 609 -34.98 -33.25 -14.29
N ASN A 610 -33.91 -34.05 -14.36
CA ASN A 610 -33.28 -34.63 -13.17
C ASN A 610 -32.58 -33.53 -12.35
N PRO A 611 -33.02 -33.22 -11.11
CA PRO A 611 -32.49 -32.12 -10.32
C PRO A 611 -31.06 -32.36 -9.78
N ARG A 612 -30.47 -33.54 -10.00
CA ARG A 612 -29.09 -33.86 -9.60
C ARG A 612 -28.05 -33.61 -10.68
N LEU A 613 -28.47 -33.47 -11.95
CA LEU A 613 -27.59 -33.29 -13.10
C LEU A 613 -27.63 -31.83 -13.57
N LYS A 614 -26.47 -31.18 -13.61
CA LYS A 614 -26.28 -29.82 -14.15
C LYS A 614 -25.27 -29.84 -15.29
N ILE A 615 -25.41 -28.93 -16.25
CA ILE A 615 -24.43 -28.75 -17.33
C ILE A 615 -23.90 -27.31 -17.30
N HIS A 616 -22.68 -27.14 -16.82
CA HIS A 616 -21.96 -25.87 -16.79
C HIS A 616 -21.24 -25.65 -18.12
N VAL A 617 -21.18 -24.40 -18.58
CA VAL A 617 -20.57 -24.03 -19.86
C VAL A 617 -19.51 -22.96 -19.64
N ILE A 618 -18.30 -23.26 -20.09
CA ILE A 618 -17.11 -22.41 -20.04
C ILE A 618 -16.76 -22.00 -21.47
N LEU A 619 -16.76 -20.70 -21.73
CA LEU A 619 -16.32 -20.09 -22.99
C LEU A 619 -14.92 -19.53 -22.83
N PHE A 620 -13.96 -19.99 -23.64
CA PHE A 620 -12.64 -19.37 -23.77
C PHE A 620 -12.52 -18.59 -25.09
N ALA A 621 -12.13 -17.33 -25.03
CA ALA A 621 -11.90 -16.48 -26.19
C ALA A 621 -10.51 -15.84 -26.13
N GLY A 622 -9.65 -16.09 -27.12
CA GLY A 622 -8.35 -15.40 -27.23
C GLY A 622 -8.48 -14.07 -27.96
N GLU A 623 -7.84 -13.03 -27.46
CA GLU A 623 -7.96 -11.66 -27.99
C GLU A 623 -7.43 -11.52 -29.43
N ASN A 624 -6.44 -12.33 -29.81
CA ASN A 624 -5.66 -12.21 -31.05
C ASN A 624 -6.41 -12.59 -32.36
N MET A 625 -7.73 -12.80 -32.32
CA MET A 625 -8.53 -13.25 -33.47
C MET A 625 -9.36 -12.17 -34.17
N LEU A 626 -9.38 -10.92 -33.68
CA LEU A 626 -10.08 -9.81 -34.34
C LEU A 626 -9.50 -9.46 -35.73
N ALA A 627 -8.25 -9.82 -36.02
CA ALA A 627 -7.55 -9.45 -37.25
C ALA A 627 -7.55 -10.52 -38.36
N ARG A 628 -7.71 -11.82 -38.04
CA ARG A 628 -7.33 -12.93 -38.96
C ARG A 628 -8.25 -14.16 -38.97
N SER A 629 -9.56 -13.97 -39.17
CA SER A 629 -10.39 -15.02 -39.78
C SER A 629 -11.49 -14.46 -40.68
N LEU A 630 -11.59 -15.02 -41.89
CA LEU A 630 -12.68 -14.78 -42.83
C LEU A 630 -13.47 -16.07 -43.02
N THR A 631 -14.80 -15.95 -43.13
CA THR A 631 -15.83 -16.98 -43.37
C THR A 631 -16.43 -17.69 -42.14
N PRO A 632 -17.71 -18.12 -42.17
CA PRO A 632 -18.83 -17.54 -42.92
C PRO A 632 -20.15 -17.38 -42.12
N ARG A 633 -20.13 -16.87 -40.87
CA ARG A 633 -21.33 -16.32 -40.19
C ARG A 633 -20.90 -15.19 -39.26
N TYR A 634 -21.47 -14.00 -39.45
CA TYR A 634 -21.28 -12.87 -38.53
C TYR A 634 -22.03 -13.16 -37.23
N VAL A 635 -21.29 -13.55 -36.19
CA VAL A 635 -21.77 -13.72 -34.81
C VAL A 635 -20.68 -13.13 -33.92
N THR A 636 -21.02 -12.13 -33.13
CA THR A 636 -20.09 -11.51 -32.18
C THR A 636 -19.79 -12.43 -31.00
N TRP A 637 -18.71 -12.15 -30.27
CA TRP A 637 -18.44 -12.82 -28.99
C TRP A 637 -19.60 -12.62 -28.00
N ALA A 638 -20.27 -11.46 -28.01
CA ALA A 638 -21.44 -11.19 -27.17
C ALA A 638 -22.66 -12.07 -27.54
N GLU A 639 -22.95 -12.26 -28.83
CA GLU A 639 -24.02 -13.17 -29.27
C GLU A 639 -23.67 -14.64 -28.98
N THR A 640 -22.39 -15.02 -29.14
CA THR A 640 -21.89 -16.35 -28.76
C THR A 640 -22.06 -16.61 -27.27
N ALA A 641 -21.62 -15.68 -26.42
CA ALA A 641 -21.80 -15.74 -24.97
C ALA A 641 -23.28 -15.76 -24.60
N GLN A 642 -24.13 -14.95 -25.23
CA GLN A 642 -25.58 -14.95 -24.98
C GLN A 642 -26.23 -16.31 -25.23
N VAL A 643 -25.86 -17.01 -26.30
CA VAL A 643 -26.42 -18.34 -26.59
C VAL A 643 -25.86 -19.41 -25.67
N LEU A 644 -24.54 -19.42 -25.40
CA LEU A 644 -23.93 -20.38 -24.47
C LEU A 644 -24.43 -20.19 -23.02
N ARG A 645 -24.67 -18.94 -22.58
CA ARG A 645 -25.36 -18.61 -21.33
C ARG A 645 -26.78 -19.17 -21.32
N GLY A 646 -27.51 -19.03 -22.42
CA GLY A 646 -28.84 -19.63 -22.61
C GLY A 646 -28.84 -21.16 -22.45
N LEU A 647 -27.84 -21.85 -23.01
CA LEU A 647 -27.66 -23.29 -22.84
C LEU A 647 -27.38 -23.66 -21.36
N ALA A 648 -26.46 -22.95 -20.71
CA ALA A 648 -26.12 -23.17 -19.31
C ALA A 648 -27.30 -22.89 -18.34
N HIS A 649 -28.17 -21.94 -18.67
CA HIS A 649 -29.33 -21.62 -17.84
C HIS A 649 -30.48 -22.61 -18.10
N ALA A 650 -30.65 -23.11 -19.33
CA ALA A 650 -31.61 -24.18 -19.65
C ALA A 650 -31.34 -25.49 -18.90
N SER A 651 -30.07 -25.82 -18.65
CA SER A 651 -29.63 -26.98 -17.86
C SER A 651 -29.63 -26.74 -16.33
N LYS A 652 -29.99 -25.55 -15.85
CA LYS A 652 -29.81 -25.10 -14.45
C LYS A 652 -28.33 -25.17 -13.99
N GLY A 653 -27.41 -25.08 -14.93
CA GLY A 653 -25.98 -24.99 -14.72
C GLY A 653 -25.51 -23.58 -14.42
N ARG A 654 -24.34 -23.22 -14.94
CA ARG A 654 -23.68 -21.92 -14.78
C ARG A 654 -22.91 -21.59 -16.05
N PHE A 655 -22.85 -20.32 -16.39
CA PHE A 655 -22.00 -19.76 -17.42
C PHE A 655 -20.75 -19.09 -16.82
N HIS A 656 -19.62 -19.26 -17.52
CA HIS A 656 -18.33 -18.66 -17.19
C HIS A 656 -17.61 -18.34 -18.52
N TRP A 657 -17.18 -17.10 -18.70
CA TRP A 657 -16.50 -16.63 -19.91
C TRP A 657 -15.18 -15.99 -19.51
N ILE A 658 -14.11 -16.48 -20.13
CA ILE A 658 -12.73 -16.16 -19.85
C ILE A 658 -11.98 -15.76 -21.14
N THR A 659 -11.00 -14.88 -20.97
CA THR A 659 -9.98 -14.50 -21.94
C THR A 659 -8.59 -14.82 -21.37
N ASP A 660 -7.54 -14.60 -22.16
CA ASP A 660 -6.16 -14.57 -21.66
C ASP A 660 -5.89 -13.40 -20.69
N THR A 661 -6.74 -12.36 -20.66
CA THR A 661 -6.70 -11.27 -19.67
C THR A 661 -7.49 -11.54 -18.38
N GLY A 662 -8.48 -12.44 -18.37
CA GLY A 662 -9.16 -12.86 -17.13
C GLY A 662 -10.61 -13.33 -17.28
N ILE A 663 -11.41 -13.19 -16.22
CA ILE A 663 -12.85 -13.49 -16.24
C ILE A 663 -13.60 -12.29 -16.83
N VAL A 664 -14.23 -12.47 -17.98
CA VAL A 664 -15.09 -11.46 -18.61
C VAL A 664 -16.51 -11.51 -18.03
N GLU A 665 -17.03 -12.71 -17.76
CA GLU A 665 -18.37 -12.89 -17.23
C GLU A 665 -18.47 -14.18 -16.40
N SER A 666 -19.19 -14.17 -15.27
CA SER A 666 -19.62 -15.42 -14.63
C SER A 666 -20.82 -15.24 -13.71
N ASP A 667 -21.77 -16.19 -13.76
CA ASP A 667 -22.93 -16.23 -12.87
C ASP A 667 -22.54 -16.15 -11.37
N ASP A 668 -21.46 -16.83 -10.96
CA ASP A 668 -21.01 -16.84 -9.57
C ASP A 668 -20.35 -15.52 -9.11
N VAL A 669 -19.84 -14.71 -10.06
CA VAL A 669 -19.26 -13.38 -9.77
C VAL A 669 -20.37 -12.32 -9.79
N ILE A 670 -21.25 -12.36 -10.79
CA ILE A 670 -22.44 -11.49 -10.90
C ILE A 670 -23.32 -11.62 -9.65
N ALA A 671 -23.50 -12.84 -9.12
CA ALA A 671 -24.26 -13.08 -7.90
C ALA A 671 -23.64 -12.40 -6.65
N LEU A 672 -22.31 -12.27 -6.58
CA LEU A 672 -21.63 -11.55 -5.49
C LEU A 672 -21.75 -10.04 -5.68
N ILE A 673 -21.51 -9.54 -6.90
CA ILE A 673 -21.64 -8.11 -7.25
C ILE A 673 -23.04 -7.59 -6.91
N GLY A 674 -24.11 -8.29 -7.29
CA GLY A 674 -25.48 -7.85 -6.98
C GLY A 674 -25.83 -7.83 -5.47
N GLU A 675 -25.14 -8.61 -4.65
CA GLU A 675 -25.29 -8.55 -3.19
C GLU A 675 -24.43 -7.41 -2.58
N MET A 676 -23.26 -7.09 -3.18
CA MET A 676 -22.47 -5.89 -2.85
C MET A 676 -23.19 -4.59 -3.24
N GLU A 677 -23.78 -4.52 -4.44
CA GLU A 677 -24.67 -3.43 -4.85
C GLU A 677 -25.84 -3.27 -3.87
N THR A 678 -26.37 -4.38 -3.34
CA THR A 678 -27.42 -4.35 -2.31
C THR A 678 -26.90 -3.78 -0.98
N ALA A 679 -25.65 -4.06 -0.59
CA ALA A 679 -25.00 -3.46 0.56
C ALA A 679 -24.77 -1.95 0.38
N ALA A 680 -24.19 -1.53 -0.75
CA ALA A 680 -23.98 -0.12 -1.11
C ALA A 680 -25.30 0.67 -1.18
N ASN A 681 -26.37 0.06 -1.70
CA ASN A 681 -27.72 0.64 -1.70
C ASN A 681 -28.29 0.85 -0.28
N TYR A 682 -27.99 -0.04 0.67
CA TYR A 682 -28.36 0.15 2.08
C TYR A 682 -27.51 1.25 2.74
N TRP A 683 -26.20 1.30 2.46
CA TRP A 683 -25.31 2.35 2.94
C TRP A 683 -25.75 3.74 2.45
N GLN A 684 -26.04 3.89 1.15
CA GLN A 684 -26.47 5.16 0.58
C GLN A 684 -27.84 5.62 1.13
N LYS A 685 -28.79 4.70 1.36
CA LYS A 685 -30.10 5.00 1.95
C LYS A 685 -29.99 5.38 3.43
N GLU A 686 -29.08 4.78 4.19
CA GLU A 686 -28.76 5.19 5.55
C GLU A 686 -28.12 6.59 5.54
N SER A 687 -27.03 6.79 4.81
CA SER A 687 -26.22 8.01 4.85
C SER A 687 -26.97 9.28 4.40
N LYS A 688 -27.96 9.15 3.51
CA LYS A 688 -28.89 10.25 3.15
C LYS A 688 -29.74 10.70 4.36
N GLU A 689 -30.01 9.80 5.29
CA GLU A 689 -30.92 10.00 6.42
C GLU A 689 -30.20 10.26 7.76
N GLY A 690 -28.96 9.78 7.91
CA GLY A 690 -28.01 10.26 8.91
C GLY A 690 -27.78 11.78 8.82
N LYS A 691 -27.69 12.33 7.59
CA LYS A 691 -27.57 13.78 7.35
C LYS A 691 -28.82 14.59 7.73
N ARG A 692 -30.02 14.03 7.49
CA ARG A 692 -31.32 14.64 7.85
C ARG A 692 -31.62 14.59 9.35
N SER A 693 -31.27 13.50 10.02
CA SER A 693 -31.41 13.39 11.47
C SER A 693 -30.44 14.32 12.22
N GLN A 694 -29.21 14.53 11.71
CA GLN A 694 -28.26 15.53 12.23
C GLN A 694 -28.73 16.99 12.08
N THR A 695 -29.63 17.31 11.15
CA THR A 695 -30.12 18.68 10.95
C THR A 695 -31.21 19.10 11.96
N TRP A 696 -31.73 18.19 12.78
CA TRP A 696 -32.81 18.49 13.72
C TRP A 696 -32.32 19.08 15.06
N ARG A 697 -32.74 20.31 15.36
CA ARG A 697 -32.65 20.90 16.72
C ARG A 697 -34.02 21.45 17.14
N PRO A 698 -34.54 21.12 18.34
CA PRO A 698 -35.80 21.68 18.83
C PRO A 698 -35.65 23.16 19.19
N SER A 699 -36.28 24.03 18.41
CA SER A 699 -36.27 25.49 18.60
C SER A 699 -37.31 25.96 19.64
N SER A 700 -37.11 25.61 20.91
CA SER A 700 -37.88 26.26 22.00
C SER A 700 -37.04 26.52 23.26
N ALA A 701 -37.21 27.73 23.81
CA ALA A 701 -36.79 28.03 25.17
C ALA A 701 -37.88 27.58 26.16
N LYS A 702 -37.47 27.21 27.38
CA LYS A 702 -38.29 26.69 28.51
C LYS A 702 -38.57 25.17 28.49
N ALA A 703 -37.53 24.38 28.71
CA ALA A 703 -37.65 23.10 29.43
C ALA A 703 -36.68 23.09 30.62
N VAL A 704 -37.11 22.56 31.78
CA VAL A 704 -36.25 22.41 32.96
C VAL A 704 -35.71 20.99 32.99
N ILE A 705 -34.39 20.86 32.93
CA ILE A 705 -33.71 19.56 32.91
C ILE A 705 -33.52 19.05 34.35
N PRO A 706 -33.92 17.81 34.70
CA PRO A 706 -33.59 17.20 36.00
C PRO A 706 -32.07 16.97 36.15
N PRO A 707 -31.54 16.86 37.38
CA PRO A 707 -30.12 16.54 37.58
C PRO A 707 -29.82 15.10 37.12
N ALA A 708 -28.84 14.93 36.24
CA ALA A 708 -28.31 13.62 35.89
C ALA A 708 -27.55 13.00 37.08
N HIS A 709 -27.74 11.70 37.30
CA HIS A 709 -26.97 10.94 38.29
C HIS A 709 -25.54 10.66 37.78
N PRO A 710 -24.54 10.54 38.68
CA PRO A 710 -23.18 10.21 38.31
C PRO A 710 -23.06 8.73 37.90
N VAL A 711 -22.20 8.46 36.90
CA VAL A 711 -21.71 7.11 36.58
C VAL A 711 -20.23 7.06 36.94
N ASP A 712 -19.90 6.32 38.00
CA ASP A 712 -18.52 6.11 38.46
C ASP A 712 -17.87 4.95 37.71
N SER A 713 -16.71 5.20 37.08
CA SER A 713 -15.84 4.11 36.57
C SER A 713 -14.35 4.44 36.42
N TRP A 714 -13.90 5.67 36.73
CA TRP A 714 -12.50 6.11 36.51
C TRP A 714 -11.73 6.25 37.83
N LYS A 715 -10.76 5.36 38.09
CA LYS A 715 -9.95 5.35 39.32
C LYS A 715 -8.95 6.53 39.37
N PRO A 716 -8.88 7.31 40.47
CA PRO A 716 -7.95 8.43 40.57
C PRO A 716 -6.50 7.98 40.86
N ALA A 717 -5.55 8.48 40.07
CA ALA A 717 -4.13 8.33 40.34
C ALA A 717 -3.66 9.20 41.53
N ARG A 718 -2.59 8.79 42.22
CA ARG A 718 -2.09 9.42 43.45
C ARG A 718 -1.67 10.89 43.26
N GLN A 719 -1.98 11.71 44.25
CA GLN A 719 -1.43 13.07 44.38
C GLN A 719 0.10 13.04 44.59
N VAL A 720 0.79 14.01 43.99
CA VAL A 720 2.21 14.31 44.27
C VAL A 720 2.30 15.75 44.79
N ASN A 721 3.17 15.97 45.78
CA ASN A 721 3.13 17.16 46.63
C ASN A 721 3.47 18.48 45.93
N SER A 722 2.90 19.57 46.45
CA SER A 722 3.00 20.92 45.89
C SER A 722 4.36 21.58 46.11
N ALA A 723 4.97 22.05 45.02
CA ALA A 723 6.14 22.94 45.07
C ALA A 723 5.70 24.42 45.18
N LYS A 724 6.30 25.17 46.12
CA LYS A 724 5.92 26.55 46.46
C LYS A 724 6.31 27.54 45.35
N GLN A 725 5.35 28.27 44.77
CA GLN A 725 5.65 29.49 44.01
C GLN A 725 5.60 30.75 44.90
N ARG A 726 6.62 31.61 44.77
CA ARG A 726 6.73 32.90 45.47
C ARG A 726 5.68 33.89 44.95
N LYS A 727 4.98 34.58 45.85
CA LYS A 727 4.19 35.79 45.52
C LYS A 727 5.10 37.02 45.55
N THR A 728 5.16 37.77 44.44
CA THR A 728 5.68 39.15 44.43
C THR A 728 4.62 40.12 44.99
N LYS A 729 5.05 41.10 45.80
CA LYS A 729 4.17 42.14 46.34
C LYS A 729 3.83 43.18 45.26
N ILE A 730 2.58 43.66 45.27
CA ILE A 730 2.12 44.84 44.54
C ILE A 730 2.02 45.99 45.54
N THR A 731 2.46 47.19 45.18
CA THR A 731 2.33 48.41 45.98
C THR A 731 1.27 49.36 45.39
N GLN A 732 0.30 49.73 46.24
CA GLN A 732 -0.71 50.74 45.98
C GLN A 732 -0.40 51.99 46.81
N SER A 733 -0.88 53.15 46.38
CA SER A 733 -0.93 54.37 47.20
C SER A 733 -2.34 54.93 47.25
N VAL A 734 -2.74 55.42 48.42
CA VAL A 734 -4.05 55.98 48.72
C VAL A 734 -4.01 57.51 48.63
N PHE A 735 -5.09 58.14 48.20
CA PHE A 735 -5.37 59.57 48.33
C PHE A 735 -6.85 59.77 48.65
N TYR A 736 -7.25 60.99 49.00
CA TYR A 736 -8.63 61.35 49.32
C TYR A 736 -9.22 62.19 48.19
N LEU A 737 -10.50 61.98 47.89
CA LEU A 737 -11.30 62.88 47.05
C LEU A 737 -12.08 63.86 47.96
N GLU A 738 -12.53 64.99 47.41
CA GLU A 738 -13.15 66.08 48.17
C GLU A 738 -14.51 65.71 48.80
N ASP A 739 -15.16 64.67 48.30
CA ASP A 739 -16.34 64.01 48.87
C ASP A 739 -16.00 63.03 50.02
N GLY A 740 -14.76 63.01 50.50
CA GLY A 740 -14.30 62.25 51.67
C GLY A 740 -13.91 60.78 51.38
N ASN A 741 -14.07 60.31 50.14
CA ASN A 741 -13.80 58.93 49.77
C ASN A 741 -12.31 58.66 49.47
N LEU A 742 -11.83 57.46 49.82
CA LEU A 742 -10.45 57.01 49.56
C LEU A 742 -10.30 56.47 48.13
N GLY A 743 -9.53 57.17 47.30
CA GLY A 743 -9.04 56.69 46.01
C GLY A 743 -7.74 55.88 46.17
N THR A 744 -7.58 54.80 45.40
CA THR A 744 -6.31 54.04 45.32
C THR A 744 -5.78 53.95 43.91
N VAL A 745 -4.49 54.27 43.73
CA VAL A 745 -3.78 54.17 42.45
C VAL A 745 -2.61 53.19 42.57
N PHE A 746 -2.47 52.35 41.55
CA PHE A 746 -1.35 51.42 41.39
C PHE A 746 -0.17 52.15 40.74
N LYS A 747 0.95 52.32 41.46
CA LYS A 747 2.14 53.03 40.94
C LYS A 747 2.94 52.28 39.88
N LYS A 748 2.50 51.09 39.43
CA LYS A 748 3.18 50.32 38.40
C LYS A 748 2.21 49.45 37.60
N TYR A 749 1.81 49.91 36.43
CA TYR A 749 1.12 49.09 35.44
C TYR A 749 2.12 48.11 34.82
N LEU A 750 1.78 46.82 34.80
CA LEU A 750 2.48 45.85 33.97
C LEU A 750 2.11 46.13 32.52
N LYS A 751 3.10 46.28 31.63
CA LYS A 751 2.83 46.31 30.17
C LYS A 751 2.06 45.05 29.80
N PRO A 752 0.98 45.13 29.00
CA PRO A 752 0.27 43.94 28.56
C PRO A 752 1.22 43.06 27.77
N LYS A 753 1.39 41.80 28.20
CA LYS A 753 2.06 40.80 27.38
C LYS A 753 1.06 40.35 26.31
N SER A 754 1.40 40.49 25.04
CA SER A 754 0.73 39.81 23.94
C SER A 754 0.97 38.31 24.06
N VAL A 755 0.00 37.58 24.64
CA VAL A 755 0.06 36.11 24.76
C VAL A 755 -0.74 35.47 23.63
N GLN A 756 -0.30 35.73 22.39
CA GLN A 756 -0.74 34.95 21.23
C GLN A 756 -0.12 33.55 21.35
N LYS A 757 -0.94 32.51 21.50
CA LYS A 757 -0.47 31.14 21.76
C LYS A 757 -0.04 30.44 20.48
N TYR A 758 1.01 30.93 19.84
CA TYR A 758 1.55 30.31 18.63
C TYR A 758 1.92 28.84 18.87
N ILE A 759 1.29 27.94 18.12
CA ILE A 759 1.60 26.51 18.14
C ILE A 759 2.99 26.34 17.56
N SER A 760 3.94 25.91 18.38
CA SER A 760 5.34 25.81 17.98
C SER A 760 5.49 24.77 16.86
N THR A 761 6.06 25.19 15.74
CA THR A 761 6.48 24.28 14.67
C THR A 761 7.47 23.28 15.25
N VAL A 762 7.20 22.00 15.03
CA VAL A 762 8.04 20.90 15.49
C VAL A 762 9.22 20.74 14.53
N THR A 763 10.41 20.60 15.09
CA THR A 763 11.61 20.24 14.33
C THR A 763 12.30 19.08 15.05
N ILE A 764 12.14 17.88 14.49
CA ILE A 764 12.86 16.67 14.88
C ILE A 764 13.86 16.39 13.73
N PRO A 765 15.15 16.12 14.01
CA PRO A 765 16.12 15.73 12.99
C PRO A 765 15.64 14.52 12.17
N LYS A 766 16.10 14.39 10.91
CA LYS A 766 15.85 13.20 10.09
C LYS A 766 16.67 11.99 10.57
N GLN A 767 17.93 12.21 10.96
CA GLN A 767 18.85 11.17 11.43
C GLN A 767 18.50 10.70 12.85
N GLU A 768 18.79 9.43 13.16
CA GLU A 768 18.47 8.79 14.43
C GLU A 768 19.61 8.87 15.44
N ASP A 769 19.37 9.50 16.60
CA ASP A 769 20.36 9.60 17.68
C ASP A 769 20.60 8.24 18.36
N ILE A 770 21.87 7.88 18.57
CA ILE A 770 22.28 6.70 19.34
C ILE A 770 22.17 7.01 20.84
N CYS A 771 20.96 6.91 21.37
CA CYS A 771 20.65 7.14 22.78
C CYS A 771 19.38 6.37 23.21
N SER A 772 19.20 6.21 24.52
CA SER A 772 17.98 5.59 25.08
C SER A 772 16.73 6.41 24.75
N THR A 773 15.57 5.76 24.59
CA THR A 773 14.28 6.44 24.39
C THR A 773 13.99 7.43 25.51
N LYS A 774 14.43 7.13 26.74
CA LYS A 774 14.35 8.03 27.91
C LYS A 774 15.14 9.34 27.72
N GLN A 775 16.26 9.34 27.01
CA GLN A 775 17.02 10.54 26.64
C GLN A 775 16.41 11.20 25.41
N TRP A 776 16.06 10.42 24.38
CA TRP A 776 15.46 10.91 23.15
C TRP A 776 14.15 11.69 23.40
N LEU A 777 13.22 11.14 24.19
CA LEU A 777 11.98 11.79 24.59
C LEU A 777 12.17 13.00 25.54
N LYS A 778 13.37 13.20 26.10
CA LYS A 778 13.70 14.45 26.82
C LYS A 778 13.86 15.63 25.86
N SER A 779 14.31 15.36 24.63
CA SER A 779 14.45 16.33 23.54
C SER A 779 13.21 16.38 22.64
N PHE A 780 12.63 15.23 22.28
CA PHE A 780 11.59 15.10 21.26
C PHE A 780 10.22 14.63 21.78
N GLY A 781 10.05 14.46 23.08
CA GLY A 781 8.77 14.12 23.72
C GLY A 781 7.70 15.21 23.59
N ILE A 782 6.42 14.84 23.79
CA ILE A 782 5.26 15.75 23.64
C ILE A 782 5.45 17.02 24.50
N ARG A 783 6.07 16.87 25.67
CA ARG A 783 6.29 17.96 26.64
C ARG A 783 7.40 18.93 26.23
N SER A 784 8.44 18.51 25.53
CA SER A 784 9.51 19.40 25.05
C SER A 784 9.09 20.12 23.76
N GLN A 785 8.40 19.40 22.87
CA GLN A 785 7.77 19.94 21.66
C GLN A 785 6.51 20.81 21.93
N LYS A 786 6.14 20.98 23.21
CA LYS A 786 5.00 21.80 23.70
C LYS A 786 3.62 21.36 23.18
N LEU A 787 3.49 20.16 22.60
CA LEU A 787 2.23 19.60 22.07
C LEU A 787 1.30 19.03 23.17
N ASP A 788 1.54 19.36 24.43
CA ASP A 788 0.73 18.94 25.58
C ASP A 788 -0.63 19.68 25.55
N LEU A 789 -1.62 19.08 24.86
CA LEU A 789 -2.94 19.69 24.57
C LEU A 789 -3.59 20.24 25.84
N HIS A 790 -3.51 19.48 26.94
CA HIS A 790 -4.09 19.86 28.23
C HIS A 790 -3.49 21.15 28.77
N LYS A 791 -2.18 21.43 28.55
CA LYS A 791 -1.58 22.73 28.88
C LYS A 791 -2.01 23.83 27.93
N LEU A 792 -2.14 23.56 26.62
CA LEU A 792 -2.60 24.54 25.63
C LEU A 792 -3.99 25.08 25.99
N VAL A 793 -4.93 24.22 26.41
CA VAL A 793 -6.28 24.60 26.84
C VAL A 793 -6.44 24.92 28.34
N SER A 794 -5.40 24.75 29.17
CA SER A 794 -5.44 25.08 30.62
C SER A 794 -4.75 26.39 30.98
N GLY A 795 -4.84 27.40 30.11
CA GLY A 795 -4.41 28.76 30.46
C GLY A 795 -5.26 29.37 31.60
N PRO A 796 -4.77 30.38 32.34
CA PRO A 796 -5.55 31.06 33.37
C PRO A 796 -6.83 31.68 32.81
N GLU A 797 -6.76 32.23 31.59
CA GLU A 797 -7.88 32.74 30.78
C GLU A 797 -8.99 31.68 30.58
N CYS A 798 -8.61 30.40 30.45
CA CYS A 798 -9.51 29.30 30.11
C CYS A 798 -10.32 28.78 31.31
N THR A 799 -10.15 29.34 32.52
CA THR A 799 -10.73 28.78 33.76
C THR A 799 -12.19 29.21 33.99
N HIS A 800 -13.14 28.28 33.87
CA HIS A 800 -14.55 28.54 34.15
C HIS A 800 -14.80 28.76 35.66
N ARG A 801 -14.89 30.02 36.08
CA ARG A 801 -15.09 30.40 37.49
C ARG A 801 -16.57 30.55 37.85
N LYS A 802 -17.10 29.63 38.65
CA LYS A 802 -18.39 29.77 39.34
C LYS A 802 -18.17 30.48 40.68
N LYS A 803 -18.91 31.56 40.97
CA LYS A 803 -18.84 32.31 42.22
C LYS A 803 -20.06 31.98 43.09
N LEU A 804 -19.84 31.52 44.32
CA LEU A 804 -20.92 31.29 45.28
C LEU A 804 -21.51 32.63 45.73
N VAL A 805 -22.77 32.89 45.39
CA VAL A 805 -23.51 34.06 45.86
C VAL A 805 -24.16 33.70 47.19
N ARG A 806 -23.54 34.14 48.30
CA ARG A 806 -23.96 33.78 49.67
C ARG A 806 -25.45 34.07 49.95
N THR A 807 -26.01 35.12 49.37
CA THR A 807 -27.44 35.49 49.51
C THR A 807 -28.41 34.48 48.90
N VAL A 808 -27.96 33.64 47.95
CA VAL A 808 -28.82 32.72 47.17
C VAL A 808 -28.41 31.26 47.38
N HIS A 809 -27.32 31.01 48.11
CA HIS A 809 -26.72 29.68 48.32
C HIS A 809 -26.43 28.87 47.04
N LYS A 810 -26.33 29.56 45.88
CA LYS A 810 -26.08 28.96 44.56
C LYS A 810 -24.79 29.50 43.95
N SER A 811 -24.04 28.61 43.29
CA SER A 811 -22.79 28.92 42.58
C SER A 811 -23.09 29.36 41.16
N VAL A 812 -22.96 30.65 40.89
CA VAL A 812 -23.37 31.29 39.63
C VAL A 812 -22.15 31.54 38.74
N SER A 813 -22.25 31.24 37.44
CA SER A 813 -21.27 31.62 36.42
C SER A 813 -21.44 33.08 35.98
N ALA A 814 -20.40 33.68 35.41
CA ALA A 814 -20.51 35.02 34.81
C ALA A 814 -21.29 34.96 33.49
N LYS A 815 -22.11 35.98 33.18
CA LYS A 815 -22.98 36.01 31.97
C LYS A 815 -22.20 35.75 30.66
N TYR A 816 -20.97 36.26 30.56
CA TYR A 816 -20.11 36.09 29.37
C TYR A 816 -19.62 34.66 29.14
N CYS A 817 -19.69 33.76 30.14
CA CYS A 817 -19.29 32.36 30.01
C CYS A 817 -20.19 31.53 29.07
N ALA A 818 -21.33 32.05 28.60
CA ALA A 818 -22.17 31.38 27.61
C ALA A 818 -21.60 31.44 26.18
N ILE A 819 -20.73 32.41 25.90
CA ILE A 819 -20.26 32.73 24.53
C ILE A 819 -19.17 31.72 24.08
N PHE A 820 -18.22 31.40 24.96
CA PHE A 820 -17.10 30.53 24.61
C PHE A 820 -17.44 29.04 24.83
N PRO A 821 -17.29 28.16 23.82
CA PRO A 821 -17.50 26.72 23.99
C PRO A 821 -16.64 26.17 25.14
N SER A 822 -17.21 25.24 25.90
CA SER A 822 -16.59 24.72 27.12
C SER A 822 -16.49 23.21 27.10
N VAL A 823 -15.28 22.70 27.37
CA VAL A 823 -14.96 21.27 27.42
C VAL A 823 -14.54 20.86 28.83
N GLN A 824 -14.63 19.57 29.15
CA GLN A 824 -14.15 19.02 30.41
C GLN A 824 -12.74 18.43 30.21
N VAL A 825 -11.76 18.96 30.93
CA VAL A 825 -10.35 18.52 30.88
C VAL A 825 -9.90 18.22 32.30
N ASN A 826 -9.48 16.96 32.55
CA ASN A 826 -9.07 16.47 33.86
C ASN A 826 -10.10 16.81 34.95
N GLY A 827 -11.35 16.39 34.71
CA GLY A 827 -12.51 16.64 35.57
C GLY A 827 -13.03 18.09 35.61
N SER A 828 -12.24 19.06 35.15
CA SER A 828 -12.56 20.49 35.24
C SER A 828 -13.14 21.07 33.96
N VAL A 829 -14.18 21.89 34.06
CA VAL A 829 -14.68 22.69 32.93
C VAL A 829 -13.67 23.80 32.56
N ARG A 830 -13.38 23.93 31.26
CA ARG A 830 -12.50 24.94 30.65
C ARG A 830 -13.19 25.54 29.43
N HIS A 831 -12.91 26.80 29.12
CA HIS A 831 -13.32 27.42 27.86
C HIS A 831 -12.25 27.17 26.79
N LEU A 832 -12.67 26.71 25.61
CA LEU A 832 -11.84 26.68 24.41
C LEU A 832 -11.56 28.12 23.97
N LEU A 833 -10.28 28.47 23.85
CA LEU A 833 -9.77 29.74 23.34
C LEU A 833 -8.76 29.51 22.20
N LEU A 834 -8.83 28.35 21.55
CA LEU A 834 -8.10 28.03 20.32
C LEU A 834 -9.07 28.16 19.15
N SER A 835 -8.63 28.66 18.01
CA SER A 835 -9.43 28.73 16.79
C SER A 835 -9.47 27.38 16.04
N PRO A 836 -10.43 27.17 15.10
CA PRO A 836 -10.42 26.01 14.21
C PRO A 836 -9.11 25.88 13.41
N ALA A 837 -8.56 27.00 12.94
CA ALA A 837 -7.28 27.05 12.22
C ALA A 837 -6.08 26.71 13.12
N GLU A 838 -6.07 27.15 14.37
CA GLU A 838 -5.06 26.74 15.36
C GLU A 838 -5.16 25.23 15.63
N LEU A 839 -6.35 24.66 15.80
CA LEU A 839 -6.51 23.21 15.97
C LEU A 839 -6.11 22.42 14.71
N LYS A 840 -6.36 22.94 13.51
CA LYS A 840 -5.84 22.37 12.24
C LYS A 840 -4.30 22.37 12.22
N GLN A 841 -3.66 23.48 12.61
CA GLN A 841 -2.20 23.56 12.75
C GLN A 841 -1.67 22.58 13.82
N TYR A 842 -2.37 22.43 14.96
CA TYR A 842 -1.99 21.49 16.02
C TYR A 842 -2.02 20.03 15.53
N LEU A 843 -3.08 19.63 14.83
CA LEU A 843 -3.20 18.28 14.26
C LEU A 843 -2.03 17.96 13.31
N ILE A 844 -1.68 18.89 12.42
CA ILE A 844 -0.53 18.75 11.50
C ILE A 844 0.82 18.61 12.26
N GLN A 845 0.98 19.27 13.41
CA GLN A 845 2.20 19.07 14.23
C GLN A 845 2.20 17.73 14.97
N VAL A 846 1.03 17.30 15.46
CA VAL A 846 0.85 16.00 16.15
C VAL A 846 1.16 14.84 15.22
N GLU A 847 0.64 14.89 14.00
CA GLU A 847 0.84 13.89 12.94
C GLU A 847 2.33 13.73 12.57
N LYS A 848 3.05 14.84 12.37
CA LYS A 848 4.50 14.83 12.10
C LYS A 848 5.33 14.26 13.27
N VAL A 849 4.90 14.46 14.51
CA VAL A 849 5.55 13.82 15.67
C VAL A 849 5.23 12.33 15.71
N LEU A 850 3.99 11.93 15.42
CA LEU A 850 3.60 10.52 15.38
C LEU A 850 4.37 9.75 14.29
N GLN A 851 4.57 10.35 13.11
CA GLN A 851 5.43 9.83 12.04
C GLN A 851 6.87 9.59 12.50
N ARG A 852 7.51 10.58 13.16
CA ARG A 852 8.88 10.41 13.69
C ARG A 852 8.94 9.42 14.85
N TYR A 853 7.87 9.26 15.64
CA TYR A 853 7.80 8.22 16.68
C TYR A 853 7.64 6.82 16.06
N ALA A 854 6.88 6.68 14.97
CA ALA A 854 6.76 5.43 14.22
C ALA A 854 8.11 5.00 13.61
N GLN A 855 8.81 5.92 12.94
CA GLN A 855 10.15 5.68 12.41
C GLN A 855 11.16 5.32 13.51
N ARG A 856 11.11 6.00 14.67
CA ARG A 856 11.94 5.62 15.84
C ARG A 856 11.62 4.23 16.36
N MET A 857 10.35 3.80 16.31
CA MET A 857 9.94 2.45 16.71
C MET A 857 10.44 1.40 15.72
N GLN A 858 10.29 1.62 14.42
CA GLN A 858 10.86 0.76 13.36
C GLN A 858 12.38 0.63 13.50
N TRP A 859 13.09 1.73 13.81
CA TRP A 859 14.54 1.72 14.07
C TRP A 859 14.95 0.93 15.33
N LEU A 860 14.10 0.89 16.37
CA LEU A 860 14.33 0.05 17.55
C LEU A 860 14.01 -1.43 17.31
N LEU A 861 13.17 -1.73 16.32
CA LEU A 861 12.75 -3.09 15.94
C LEU A 861 13.62 -3.72 14.82
N SER A 862 14.61 -2.99 14.29
CA SER A 862 15.46 -3.45 13.18
C SER A 862 16.84 -3.97 13.62
N GLY A 863 17.31 -5.03 12.96
CA GLY A 863 18.59 -5.68 13.21
C GLY A 863 18.78 -6.13 14.67
N SER A 864 20.02 -6.12 15.13
CA SER A 864 20.43 -6.45 16.50
C SER A 864 19.74 -5.61 17.59
N ARG A 865 19.21 -4.43 17.26
CA ARG A 865 18.48 -3.55 18.21
C ARG A 865 17.18 -4.20 18.69
N ARG A 866 16.53 -5.01 17.85
CA ARG A 866 15.38 -5.84 18.20
C ARG A 866 15.69 -6.76 19.39
N VAL A 867 16.86 -7.39 19.37
CA VAL A 867 17.23 -8.48 20.28
C VAL A 867 17.95 -8.00 21.54
N PHE A 868 18.87 -7.04 21.43
CA PHE A 868 19.70 -6.58 22.56
C PHE A 868 19.43 -5.13 22.99
N GLY A 869 18.56 -4.42 22.25
CA GLY A 869 18.38 -2.97 22.39
C GLY A 869 19.51 -2.16 21.75
N CYS A 870 19.45 -0.84 21.92
CA CYS A 870 20.48 0.09 21.46
C CYS A 870 21.61 0.22 22.50
N VAL A 871 22.85 -0.05 22.07
CA VAL A 871 24.08 0.21 22.83
C VAL A 871 24.41 1.71 22.81
N VAL A 872 24.74 2.30 23.96
CA VAL A 872 24.95 3.76 24.11
C VAL A 872 26.32 4.07 24.75
N GLU A 873 26.87 3.11 25.48
CA GLU A 873 28.09 3.20 26.27
C GLU A 873 29.33 2.93 25.38
N ARG A 874 30.36 3.80 25.45
CA ARG A 874 31.60 3.67 24.64
C ARG A 874 32.57 2.57 25.11
N ALA A 875 32.24 1.93 26.24
CA ALA A 875 32.99 0.85 26.85
C ALA A 875 31.97 -0.18 27.35
N VAL A 876 32.04 -1.41 26.87
CA VAL A 876 31.01 -2.44 27.07
C VAL A 876 31.59 -3.78 27.50
N CYS A 877 30.95 -4.46 28.44
CA CYS A 877 31.22 -5.87 28.75
C CYS A 877 29.95 -6.68 28.50
N VAL A 878 29.96 -7.56 27.50
CA VAL A 878 28.84 -8.46 27.21
C VAL A 878 28.97 -9.72 28.07
N VAL A 879 27.97 -10.00 28.90
CA VAL A 879 27.97 -11.12 29.85
C VAL A 879 26.90 -12.12 29.41
N LEU A 880 27.34 -13.29 28.95
CA LEU A 880 26.55 -14.31 28.25
C LEU A 880 26.30 -15.53 29.12
N ASP A 881 25.02 -15.85 29.33
CA ASP A 881 24.62 -17.12 29.93
C ASP A 881 24.84 -18.27 28.95
N VAL A 882 25.61 -19.27 29.37
CA VAL A 882 25.83 -20.54 28.65
C VAL A 882 25.54 -21.75 29.55
N SER A 883 24.60 -21.58 30.50
CA SER A 883 24.05 -22.67 31.30
C SER A 883 23.32 -23.71 30.45
N GLY A 884 23.04 -24.88 31.03
CA GLY A 884 22.38 -25.99 30.33
C GLY A 884 20.98 -25.66 29.79
N SER A 885 20.26 -24.67 30.33
CA SER A 885 18.94 -24.25 29.83
C SER A 885 19.00 -23.34 28.61
N MET A 886 20.14 -22.66 28.38
CA MET A 886 20.39 -21.87 27.17
C MET A 886 20.64 -22.73 25.91
N ALA A 887 20.86 -24.04 26.05
CA ALA A 887 21.24 -24.96 24.97
C ALA A 887 20.42 -24.84 23.66
N PRO A 888 19.06 -24.83 23.66
CA PRO A 888 18.29 -24.65 22.43
C PRO A 888 18.35 -23.22 21.84
N CYS A 889 18.78 -22.23 22.63
CA CYS A 889 18.82 -20.82 22.26
C CYS A 889 20.20 -20.36 21.74
N VAL A 890 21.28 -21.10 22.03
CA VAL A 890 22.65 -20.66 21.71
C VAL A 890 22.93 -20.44 20.22
N PRO A 891 22.46 -21.27 19.25
CA PRO A 891 22.72 -21.02 17.83
C PRO A 891 22.10 -19.70 17.33
N GLU A 892 20.90 -19.37 17.79
CA GLU A 892 20.21 -18.11 17.50
C GLU A 892 20.94 -16.93 18.16
N LEU A 893 21.30 -17.08 19.44
CA LEU A 893 22.03 -16.07 20.19
C LEU A 893 23.42 -15.80 19.59
N GLN A 894 24.16 -16.82 19.13
CA GLN A 894 25.44 -16.66 18.44
C GLN A 894 25.30 -15.86 17.13
N LYS A 895 24.27 -16.17 16.33
CA LYS A 895 23.96 -15.45 15.08
C LYS A 895 23.64 -13.98 15.36
N GLU A 896 22.72 -13.70 16.27
CA GLU A 896 22.31 -12.33 16.60
C GLU A 896 23.44 -11.54 17.29
N LEU A 897 24.28 -12.18 18.11
CA LEU A 897 25.48 -11.54 18.69
C LEU A 897 26.52 -11.18 17.64
N ALA A 898 26.68 -11.97 16.57
CA ALA A 898 27.52 -11.58 15.44
C ALA A 898 26.98 -10.30 14.78
N SER A 899 25.66 -10.20 14.57
CA SER A 899 25.01 -8.96 14.11
C SER A 899 25.25 -7.80 15.07
N LEU A 900 25.15 -7.99 16.39
CA LEU A 900 25.43 -6.96 17.39
C LEU A 900 26.87 -6.42 17.31
N ILE A 901 27.85 -7.32 17.14
CA ILE A 901 29.27 -6.97 17.02
C ILE A 901 29.49 -6.07 15.79
N TRP A 902 28.92 -6.40 14.64
CA TRP A 902 29.11 -5.62 13.42
C TRP A 902 28.24 -4.34 13.36
N GLU A 903 26.93 -4.44 13.63
CA GLU A 903 25.97 -3.33 13.50
C GLU A 903 26.12 -2.25 14.58
N GLN A 904 26.56 -2.60 15.79
CA GLN A 904 26.55 -1.69 16.94
C GLN A 904 27.91 -1.50 17.60
N LEU A 905 28.76 -2.53 17.72
CA LEU A 905 30.06 -2.38 18.38
C LEU A 905 31.12 -1.83 17.42
N HIS A 906 31.28 -2.45 16.25
CA HIS A 906 32.20 -2.02 15.19
C HIS A 906 31.82 -0.65 14.61
N ALA A 907 30.57 -0.52 14.14
CA ALA A 907 30.07 0.71 13.49
C ALA A 907 30.14 1.98 14.36
N ASN A 908 30.19 1.84 15.69
CA ASN A 908 30.29 2.95 16.65
C ASN A 908 31.64 3.01 17.39
N SER A 909 32.63 2.22 16.97
CA SER A 909 33.97 2.12 17.56
C SER A 909 33.94 1.89 19.08
N VAL A 910 33.06 1.01 19.54
CA VAL A 910 32.90 0.68 20.97
C VAL A 910 34.07 -0.19 21.41
N ARG A 911 34.68 0.13 22.57
CA ARG A 911 35.64 -0.78 23.19
C ARG A 911 34.89 -1.86 23.98
N PHE A 912 35.10 -3.13 23.66
CA PHE A 912 34.34 -4.22 24.26
C PHE A 912 35.19 -5.39 24.73
N SER A 913 34.61 -6.19 25.62
CA SER A 913 35.03 -7.57 25.89
C SER A 913 33.79 -8.42 26.19
N MET A 914 33.98 -9.75 26.23
CA MET A 914 32.91 -10.73 26.38
C MET A 914 33.26 -11.75 27.47
N VAL A 915 32.25 -12.10 28.26
CA VAL A 915 32.33 -13.02 29.40
C VAL A 915 31.21 -14.04 29.28
N ALA A 916 31.55 -15.30 29.02
CA ALA A 916 30.59 -16.40 29.05
C ALA A 916 30.58 -17.03 30.45
N PHE A 917 29.40 -17.36 30.98
CA PHE A 917 29.29 -17.96 32.31
C PHE A 917 28.28 -19.11 32.36
N SER A 918 28.60 -20.10 33.17
CA SER A 918 27.69 -21.16 33.60
C SER A 918 28.04 -21.60 35.02
N GLY A 919 28.57 -22.82 35.21
CA GLY A 919 29.23 -23.24 36.45
C GLY A 919 30.64 -22.64 36.62
N GLU A 920 31.25 -22.18 35.54
CA GLU A 920 32.53 -21.45 35.50
C GLU A 920 32.37 -20.14 34.72
N VAL A 921 33.35 -19.24 34.81
CA VAL A 921 33.39 -17.98 34.05
C VAL A 921 34.56 -18.01 33.07
N ARG A 922 34.28 -17.81 31.78
CA ARG A 922 35.27 -17.73 30.70
C ARG A 922 35.28 -16.32 30.11
N VAL A 923 36.47 -15.76 29.91
CA VAL A 923 36.67 -14.40 29.37
C VAL A 923 37.29 -14.50 27.99
N TRP A 924 36.81 -13.71 27.03
CA TRP A 924 37.39 -13.63 25.68
C TRP A 924 38.70 -12.83 25.65
N GLN A 925 38.68 -11.60 26.14
CA GLN A 925 39.83 -10.70 26.24
C GLN A 925 39.90 -10.10 27.66
N VAL A 926 41.09 -10.09 28.26
CA VAL A 926 41.29 -9.63 29.66
C VAL A 926 41.13 -8.11 29.81
N GLU A 927 41.25 -7.36 28.71
CA GLU A 927 41.03 -5.91 28.65
C GLU A 927 39.95 -5.56 27.60
N LEU A 928 39.45 -4.32 27.66
CA LEU A 928 38.43 -3.81 26.74
C LEU A 928 39.06 -3.35 25.41
N VAL A 929 39.10 -4.25 24.43
CA VAL A 929 39.69 -4.03 23.11
C VAL A 929 38.80 -3.15 22.23
N GLU A 930 39.41 -2.38 21.32
CA GLU A 930 38.68 -1.62 20.31
C GLU A 930 38.15 -2.54 19.20
N ALA A 931 36.95 -2.26 18.70
CA ALA A 931 36.25 -3.08 17.71
C ALA A 931 36.84 -2.90 16.28
N SER A 932 38.09 -3.32 16.06
CA SER A 932 38.65 -3.46 14.70
C SER A 932 38.07 -4.68 13.98
N GLU A 933 38.19 -4.73 12.66
CA GLU A 933 37.63 -5.82 11.85
C GLU A 933 38.22 -7.20 12.24
N GLU A 934 39.50 -7.24 12.60
CA GLU A 934 40.20 -8.43 13.07
C GLU A 934 39.66 -8.87 14.44
N ARG A 935 39.47 -7.93 15.37
CA ARG A 935 38.95 -8.23 16.72
C ARG A 935 37.49 -8.65 16.70
N CYS A 936 36.69 -8.10 15.78
CA CYS A 936 35.33 -8.55 15.55
C CYS A 936 35.29 -9.98 14.97
N LYS A 937 36.21 -10.34 14.07
CA LYS A 937 36.37 -11.74 13.59
C LYS A 937 36.83 -12.68 14.70
N GLU A 938 37.80 -12.29 15.52
CA GLU A 938 38.23 -13.04 16.72
C GLU A 938 37.07 -13.28 17.70
N ALA A 939 36.23 -12.26 17.94
CA ALA A 939 35.07 -12.36 18.83
C ALA A 939 34.01 -13.34 18.30
N VAL A 940 33.67 -13.26 17.01
CA VAL A 940 32.73 -14.19 16.38
C VAL A 940 33.27 -15.62 16.35
N GLN A 941 34.57 -15.80 16.11
CA GLN A 941 35.21 -17.12 16.16
C GLN A 941 35.22 -17.70 17.60
N TRP A 942 35.39 -16.86 18.62
CA TRP A 942 35.29 -17.29 20.02
C TRP A 942 33.85 -17.63 20.43
N LEU A 943 32.86 -16.84 19.98
CA LEU A 943 31.44 -17.14 20.19
C LEU A 943 31.07 -18.53 19.66
N GLY A 944 31.55 -18.90 18.47
CA GLY A 944 31.34 -20.22 17.87
C GLY A 944 32.00 -21.40 18.61
N GLN A 945 32.91 -21.13 19.57
CA GLN A 945 33.55 -22.14 20.42
C GLN A 945 32.83 -22.33 21.78
N LEU A 946 31.80 -21.53 22.07
CA LEU A 946 31.03 -21.66 23.31
C LEU A 946 30.10 -22.87 23.24
N SER A 947 30.16 -23.72 24.27
CA SER A 947 29.27 -24.86 24.48
C SER A 947 28.56 -24.75 25.82
N THR A 948 27.30 -25.18 25.88
CA THR A 948 26.47 -25.07 27.09
C THR A 948 26.68 -26.23 28.04
N HIS A 949 26.99 -25.95 29.30
CA HIS A 949 27.16 -26.96 30.34
C HIS A 949 27.02 -26.36 31.75
N GLY A 950 26.48 -27.14 32.70
CA GLY A 950 26.37 -26.73 34.11
C GLY A 950 25.20 -25.78 34.42
N GLY A 951 25.20 -25.26 35.65
CA GLY A 951 24.21 -24.30 36.17
C GLY A 951 24.56 -22.84 35.87
N THR A 952 24.07 -21.90 36.69
CA THR A 952 24.01 -20.47 36.35
C THR A 952 24.60 -19.56 37.44
N SER A 953 25.93 -19.39 37.44
CA SER A 953 26.70 -18.58 38.40
C SER A 953 26.68 -17.06 38.11
N SER A 954 25.49 -16.47 38.04
CA SER A 954 25.32 -15.05 37.66
C SER A 954 26.09 -14.07 38.57
N LEU A 955 26.37 -14.45 39.82
CA LEU A 955 27.09 -13.60 40.78
C LEU A 955 28.56 -13.41 40.39
N GLN A 956 29.24 -14.51 40.03
CA GLN A 956 30.63 -14.48 39.57
C GLN A 956 30.75 -13.79 38.20
N ALA A 957 29.77 -14.02 37.33
CA ALA A 957 29.68 -13.37 36.03
C ALA A 957 29.61 -11.84 36.13
N LEU A 958 28.79 -11.32 37.06
CA LEU A 958 28.71 -9.88 37.32
C LEU A 958 29.96 -9.33 38.03
N GLN A 959 30.61 -10.11 38.91
CA GLN A 959 31.88 -9.72 39.52
C GLN A 959 33.00 -9.59 38.47
N ALA A 960 33.11 -10.55 37.55
CA ALA A 960 34.04 -10.49 36.43
C ALA A 960 33.67 -9.33 35.46
N GLY A 961 32.40 -9.22 35.07
CA GLY A 961 31.93 -8.16 34.18
C GLY A 961 32.13 -6.74 34.73
N CYS A 962 32.09 -6.54 36.05
CA CYS A 962 32.38 -5.25 36.69
C CYS A 962 33.87 -4.98 36.96
N ALA A 963 34.76 -5.93 36.64
CA ALA A 963 36.21 -5.79 36.88
C ALA A 963 36.93 -4.98 35.79
N PHE A 964 36.38 -4.92 34.57
CA PHE A 964 37.03 -4.33 33.38
C PHE A 964 37.23 -2.81 33.41
N GLY A 965 36.64 -2.08 34.37
CA GLY A 965 36.91 -0.65 34.55
C GLY A 965 35.83 0.11 35.31
N ASP A 966 36.13 1.36 35.66
CA ASP A 966 35.27 2.22 36.49
C ASP A 966 34.19 2.99 35.70
N SER A 967 34.13 2.82 34.38
CA SER A 967 33.15 3.45 33.49
C SER A 967 32.77 2.47 32.38
N LEU A 968 31.66 1.75 32.54
CA LEU A 968 31.36 0.54 31.77
C LEU A 968 29.85 0.26 31.66
N GLY A 969 29.38 -0.06 30.45
CA GLY A 969 28.07 -0.70 30.25
C GLY A 969 28.21 -2.21 30.32
N VAL A 970 27.69 -2.84 31.37
CA VAL A 970 27.64 -4.31 31.50
C VAL A 970 26.31 -4.80 30.92
N TYR A 971 26.35 -5.70 29.95
CA TYR A 971 25.19 -6.19 29.21
C TYR A 971 24.96 -7.68 29.52
N LEU A 972 24.11 -7.98 30.49
CA LEU A 972 23.78 -9.35 30.91
C LEU A 972 22.66 -9.94 30.04
N ILE A 973 22.94 -11.03 29.33
CA ILE A 973 22.00 -11.78 28.49
C ILE A 973 21.78 -13.16 29.12
N THR A 974 20.52 -13.54 29.39
CA THR A 974 20.16 -14.79 30.09
C THR A 974 18.70 -15.19 29.85
N ASP A 975 18.40 -16.49 29.98
CA ASP A 975 17.02 -17.02 30.06
C ASP A 975 16.31 -16.69 31.38
N GLY A 976 17.06 -16.16 32.36
CA GLY A 976 16.56 -15.63 33.62
C GLY A 976 16.54 -16.59 34.81
N ARG A 977 16.89 -17.88 34.65
CA ARG A 977 16.97 -18.80 35.79
C ARG A 977 18.27 -18.60 36.58
N ASN A 978 18.18 -18.07 37.80
CA ASN A 978 19.33 -17.90 38.69
C ASN A 978 19.39 -18.95 39.81
N ASP A 979 20.54 -19.62 39.96
CA ASP A 979 20.78 -20.58 41.05
C ASP A 979 21.09 -19.89 42.39
N CYS A 980 21.36 -18.57 42.36
CA CYS A 980 21.67 -17.75 43.52
C CYS A 980 20.45 -16.89 43.94
N SER A 981 20.20 -16.77 45.25
CA SER A 981 19.08 -15.97 45.76
C SER A 981 19.14 -14.51 45.28
N CYS A 982 18.06 -14.05 44.62
CA CYS A 982 17.95 -12.73 44.00
C CYS A 982 18.40 -11.57 44.90
N SER A 983 18.10 -11.64 46.20
CA SER A 983 18.43 -10.60 47.18
C SER A 983 19.94 -10.42 47.44
N LEU A 984 20.76 -11.44 47.23
CA LEU A 984 22.22 -11.33 47.29
C LEU A 984 22.78 -10.71 46.02
N VAL A 985 22.31 -11.17 44.84
CA VAL A 985 22.76 -10.63 43.54
C VAL A 985 22.46 -9.13 43.42
N LEU A 986 21.28 -8.68 43.86
CA LEU A 986 20.94 -7.25 43.87
C LEU A 986 21.84 -6.42 44.80
N LYS A 987 22.17 -6.94 46.00
CA LYS A 987 23.06 -6.25 46.95
C LYS A 987 24.50 -6.18 46.44
N GLU A 988 24.99 -7.25 45.82
CA GLU A 988 26.35 -7.32 45.30
C GLU A 988 26.49 -6.43 44.04
N ALA A 989 25.50 -6.41 43.16
CA ALA A 989 25.47 -5.47 42.04
C ALA A 989 25.48 -4.00 42.51
N GLU A 990 24.72 -3.66 43.56
CA GLU A 990 24.80 -2.33 44.20
C GLU A 990 26.20 -2.07 44.81
N ARG A 991 26.84 -3.07 45.42
CA ARG A 991 28.21 -2.96 45.97
C ARG A 991 29.29 -2.78 44.89
N LEU A 992 29.15 -3.47 43.74
CA LEU A 992 30.10 -3.41 42.62
C LEU A 992 30.00 -2.10 41.83
N THR A 993 28.79 -1.53 41.73
CA THR A 993 28.53 -0.26 41.06
C THR A 993 28.69 0.96 41.97
N ALA A 994 28.67 0.79 43.30
CA ALA A 994 28.85 1.87 44.26
C ALA A 994 30.17 2.64 44.07
N GLY A 995 30.06 3.94 43.77
CA GLY A 995 31.21 4.82 43.56
C GLY A 995 31.85 4.74 42.17
N LYS A 996 31.32 3.91 41.26
CA LYS A 996 31.79 3.77 39.88
C LYS A 996 30.72 4.24 38.88
N HIS A 997 31.11 4.53 37.65
CA HIS A 997 30.22 4.82 36.53
C HIS A 997 29.86 3.54 35.74
N ILE A 998 29.49 2.48 36.45
CA ILE A 998 29.07 1.20 35.85
C ILE A 998 27.54 1.14 35.81
N THR A 999 26.97 0.84 34.65
CA THR A 999 25.53 0.56 34.47
C THR A 999 25.35 -0.90 34.04
N ILE A 1000 24.40 -1.62 34.66
CA ILE A 1000 24.10 -3.00 34.29
C ILE A 1000 22.77 -3.03 33.53
N HIS A 1001 22.83 -3.37 32.25
CA HIS A 1001 21.70 -3.58 31.37
C HIS A 1001 21.39 -5.08 31.35
N THR A 1002 20.11 -5.44 31.34
CA THR A 1002 19.67 -6.85 31.38
C THR A 1002 18.77 -7.14 30.20
N ILE A 1003 19.10 -8.18 29.45
CA ILE A 1003 18.39 -8.65 28.27
C ILE A 1003 17.82 -10.04 28.60
N ALA A 1004 16.50 -10.13 28.60
CA ALA A 1004 15.79 -11.40 28.73
C ALA A 1004 15.71 -12.07 27.34
N PHE A 1005 16.43 -13.18 27.15
CA PHE A 1005 16.42 -13.94 25.90
C PHE A 1005 15.56 -15.20 26.06
N ASN A 1006 14.48 -15.32 25.29
CA ASN A 1006 13.47 -16.41 25.37
C ASN A 1006 12.91 -16.70 26.80
N CYS A 1007 12.97 -15.73 27.70
CA CYS A 1007 12.55 -15.89 29.10
C CYS A 1007 11.02 -15.86 29.23
N GLN A 1008 10.41 -16.98 29.62
CA GLN A 1008 8.95 -17.08 29.85
C GLN A 1008 8.53 -16.83 31.31
N ASP A 1009 9.47 -16.84 32.28
CA ASP A 1009 9.14 -16.62 33.70
C ASP A 1009 9.06 -15.12 34.04
N ARG A 1010 7.85 -14.68 34.39
CA ARG A 1010 7.57 -13.31 34.87
C ARG A 1010 8.39 -12.95 36.12
N THR A 1011 8.72 -13.91 36.97
CA THR A 1011 9.50 -13.71 38.20
C THR A 1011 10.96 -13.36 37.86
N ALA A 1012 11.56 -14.12 36.96
CA ALA A 1012 12.87 -13.85 36.38
C ALA A 1012 12.92 -12.49 35.66
N LYS A 1013 11.96 -12.18 34.78
CA LYS A 1013 11.85 -10.86 34.13
C LYS A 1013 11.80 -9.72 35.15
N GLU A 1014 10.99 -9.85 36.21
CA GLU A 1014 10.89 -8.80 37.24
C GLU A 1014 12.17 -8.69 38.08
N PHE A 1015 12.92 -9.78 38.30
CA PHE A 1015 14.25 -9.75 38.91
C PHE A 1015 15.28 -9.01 38.04
N LEU A 1016 15.40 -9.37 36.76
CA LEU A 1016 16.29 -8.72 35.79
C LEU A 1016 16.00 -7.20 35.69
N ARG A 1017 14.71 -6.86 35.62
CA ARG A 1017 14.22 -5.47 35.62
C ARG A 1017 14.62 -4.71 36.90
N LYS A 1018 14.52 -5.35 38.07
CA LYS A 1018 15.00 -4.77 39.37
C LYS A 1018 16.52 -4.62 39.42
N LEU A 1019 17.29 -5.54 38.83
CA LEU A 1019 18.75 -5.48 38.73
C LEU A 1019 19.22 -4.31 37.87
N ALA A 1020 18.62 -4.14 36.69
CA ALA A 1020 18.92 -3.00 35.82
C ALA A 1020 18.56 -1.66 36.47
N HIS A 1021 17.35 -1.53 37.05
CA HIS A 1021 16.90 -0.27 37.64
C HIS A 1021 17.68 0.14 38.90
N LYS A 1022 18.18 -0.81 39.69
CA LYS A 1022 19.06 -0.53 40.85
C LYS A 1022 20.42 0.02 40.45
N THR A 1023 20.97 -0.40 39.32
CA THR A 1023 22.27 0.04 38.80
C THR A 1023 22.19 1.16 37.77
N GLY A 1024 20.98 1.70 37.52
CA GLY A 1024 20.74 2.78 36.56
C GLY A 1024 20.72 2.38 35.09
N GLY A 1025 20.90 1.09 34.77
CA GLY A 1025 20.80 0.53 33.43
C GLY A 1025 19.35 0.33 32.96
N ARG A 1026 19.19 -0.47 31.90
CA ARG A 1026 17.91 -0.70 31.18
C ARG A 1026 17.53 -2.18 31.16
N PHE A 1027 16.24 -2.47 31.23
CA PHE A 1027 15.70 -3.80 30.92
C PHE A 1027 15.26 -3.87 29.45
N HIS A 1028 15.73 -4.89 28.73
CA HIS A 1028 15.31 -5.20 27.36
C HIS A 1028 14.78 -6.63 27.29
N GLU A 1029 13.87 -6.85 26.35
CA GLU A 1029 13.32 -8.15 26.01
C GLU A 1029 13.04 -8.14 24.50
N ALA A 1030 13.45 -9.20 23.81
CA ALA A 1030 13.19 -9.33 22.38
C ALA A 1030 11.68 -9.53 22.13
N PRO A 1031 11.00 -8.66 21.37
CA PRO A 1031 9.62 -8.91 20.95
C PRO A 1031 9.57 -10.11 20.02
N SER A 1032 8.49 -10.91 20.08
CA SER A 1032 8.29 -12.03 19.15
C SER A 1032 8.22 -11.54 17.71
N GLU A 1033 8.51 -12.41 16.74
CA GLU A 1033 8.41 -12.08 15.32
C GLU A 1033 7.00 -11.64 14.94
N SER A 1034 5.97 -12.29 15.49
CA SER A 1034 4.56 -11.87 15.30
C SER A 1034 4.28 -10.47 15.85
N HIS A 1035 4.77 -10.11 17.05
CA HIS A 1035 4.61 -8.75 17.57
C HIS A 1035 5.45 -7.72 16.80
N THR A 1036 6.58 -8.13 16.23
CA THR A 1036 7.44 -7.28 15.41
C THR A 1036 6.82 -7.03 14.03
N ALA A 1037 6.28 -8.06 13.39
CA ALA A 1037 5.56 -7.97 12.13
C ALA A 1037 4.30 -7.11 12.27
N ALA A 1038 3.43 -7.43 13.24
CA ALA A 1038 2.21 -6.66 13.50
C ALA A 1038 2.52 -5.20 13.89
N ALA A 1039 3.61 -4.92 14.60
CA ALA A 1039 4.05 -3.56 14.85
C ALA A 1039 4.50 -2.86 13.56
N SER A 1040 5.37 -3.47 12.75
CA SER A 1040 5.84 -2.89 11.49
C SER A 1040 4.70 -2.66 10.49
N GLU A 1041 3.78 -3.61 10.37
CA GLU A 1041 2.57 -3.52 9.55
C GLU A 1041 1.70 -2.34 10.01
N LEU A 1042 1.32 -2.29 11.29
CA LEU A 1042 0.52 -1.19 11.86
C LEU A 1042 1.21 0.18 11.74
N LEU A 1043 2.53 0.24 11.87
CA LEU A 1043 3.29 1.49 11.74
C LEU A 1043 3.42 1.96 10.28
N THR A 1044 3.18 1.07 9.31
CA THR A 1044 3.17 1.36 7.87
C THR A 1044 1.76 1.66 7.36
N SER A 1045 0.74 0.95 7.87
CA SER A 1045 -0.68 1.13 7.50
C SER A 1045 -1.43 2.22 8.29
N SER A 1046 -0.84 2.76 9.36
CA SER A 1046 -1.39 3.88 10.18
C SER A 1046 -1.62 5.21 9.43
N PHE A 1047 -1.43 5.24 8.10
CA PHE A 1047 -1.69 6.40 7.24
C PHE A 1047 -2.91 6.24 6.32
N SER A 1048 -3.58 5.07 6.34
CA SER A 1048 -4.81 4.81 5.57
C SER A 1048 -5.89 4.01 6.32
N VAL A 1049 -5.53 3.26 7.38
CA VAL A 1049 -6.46 2.36 8.11
C VAL A 1049 -7.00 2.99 9.41
N GLY A 1050 -8.20 2.58 9.83
CA GLY A 1050 -9.05 3.24 10.84
C GLY A 1050 -8.46 3.48 12.24
N GLU A 1051 -8.98 4.49 12.94
CA GLU A 1051 -8.30 5.17 14.07
C GLU A 1051 -8.10 4.37 15.38
N ASP A 1052 -8.52 3.11 15.48
CA ASP A 1052 -8.60 2.35 16.75
C ASP A 1052 -7.60 1.19 16.91
N SER A 1053 -6.67 0.97 15.96
CA SER A 1053 -5.67 -0.10 16.09
C SER A 1053 -4.60 0.18 17.15
N GLU A 1054 -4.66 -0.52 18.29
CA GLU A 1054 -3.68 -0.46 19.38
C GLU A 1054 -2.34 -1.14 19.02
N LEU A 1055 -1.23 -0.69 19.62
CA LEU A 1055 0.10 -1.29 19.42
C LEU A 1055 0.33 -2.47 20.37
N PRO A 1056 1.14 -3.48 20.00
CA PRO A 1056 1.54 -4.56 20.90
C PRO A 1056 2.16 -4.09 22.23
N SER A 1057 1.95 -4.84 23.30
CA SER A 1057 2.39 -4.51 24.65
C SER A 1057 3.85 -4.92 24.92
N PHE A 1058 4.78 -4.01 24.68
CA PHE A 1058 6.21 -4.25 24.88
C PHE A 1058 6.62 -4.26 26.37
N GLU A 1059 7.38 -5.30 26.80
CA GLU A 1059 7.94 -5.42 28.16
C GLU A 1059 9.28 -4.68 28.35
N GLY A 1060 10.00 -4.39 27.26
CA GLY A 1060 11.31 -3.68 27.25
C GLY A 1060 11.19 -2.17 27.50
N ASP A 1061 12.14 -1.59 28.23
CA ASP A 1061 12.07 -0.19 28.70
C ASP A 1061 12.00 0.86 27.58
N ASP A 1062 12.81 0.70 26.53
CA ASP A 1062 12.93 1.73 25.48
C ASP A 1062 11.79 1.65 24.46
N LEU A 1063 11.25 0.45 24.16
CA LEU A 1063 10.05 0.27 23.32
C LEU A 1063 8.79 0.76 24.05
N ARG A 1064 8.57 0.32 25.31
CA ARG A 1064 7.41 0.69 26.13
C ARG A 1064 7.28 2.19 26.33
N ARG A 1065 8.40 2.90 26.58
CA ARG A 1065 8.39 4.37 26.74
C ARG A 1065 7.95 5.09 25.47
N LEU A 1066 8.23 4.51 24.31
CA LEU A 1066 7.83 5.08 23.03
C LEU A 1066 6.35 4.81 22.75
N SER A 1067 5.86 3.58 22.99
CA SER A 1067 4.43 3.26 22.83
C SER A 1067 3.54 4.06 23.80
N GLU A 1068 3.91 4.18 25.08
CA GLU A 1068 3.21 5.03 26.08
C GLU A 1068 3.08 6.50 25.62
N GLU A 1069 4.12 7.07 24.99
CA GLU A 1069 4.09 8.45 24.50
C GLU A 1069 3.35 8.56 23.15
N MET A 1070 3.40 7.53 22.28
CA MET A 1070 2.62 7.46 21.03
C MET A 1070 1.11 7.35 21.29
N GLU A 1071 0.69 6.46 22.18
CA GLU A 1071 -0.73 6.26 22.56
C GLU A 1071 -1.33 7.55 23.13
N LYS A 1072 -0.59 8.20 24.03
CA LYS A 1072 -0.93 9.51 24.61
C LYS A 1072 -0.98 10.63 23.57
N LEU A 1073 -0.18 10.55 22.50
CA LEU A 1073 -0.23 11.49 21.38
C LEU A 1073 -1.48 11.25 20.51
N ARG A 1074 -1.81 9.98 20.19
CA ARG A 1074 -3.07 9.59 19.53
C ARG A 1074 -4.30 10.03 20.36
N MET A 1075 -4.27 9.90 21.68
CA MET A 1075 -5.31 10.42 22.58
C MET A 1075 -5.48 11.94 22.46
N PHE A 1076 -4.38 12.70 22.39
CA PHE A 1076 -4.46 14.16 22.15
C PHE A 1076 -4.94 14.50 20.73
N GLN A 1077 -4.64 13.68 19.72
CA GLN A 1077 -5.17 13.83 18.36
C GLN A 1077 -6.70 13.70 18.34
N LYS A 1078 -7.25 12.62 18.92
CA LYS A 1078 -8.70 12.39 19.06
C LYS A 1078 -9.38 13.51 19.85
N GLN A 1079 -8.78 13.97 20.95
CA GLN A 1079 -9.31 15.10 21.73
C GLN A 1079 -9.28 16.42 20.93
N ALA A 1080 -8.27 16.66 20.09
CA ALA A 1080 -8.19 17.87 19.26
C ALA A 1080 -9.18 17.87 18.08
N ARG A 1081 -9.46 16.70 17.45
CA ARG A 1081 -10.53 16.54 16.46
C ARG A 1081 -11.89 16.93 17.06
N ALA A 1082 -12.28 16.31 18.17
CA ALA A 1082 -13.51 16.62 18.89
C ALA A 1082 -13.60 18.10 19.34
N PHE A 1083 -12.49 18.73 19.75
CA PHE A 1083 -12.48 20.16 20.07
C PHE A 1083 -12.71 21.05 18.83
N ARG A 1084 -12.23 20.65 17.64
CA ARG A 1084 -12.46 21.38 16.38
C ARG A 1084 -13.91 21.27 15.93
N GLU A 1085 -14.51 20.10 16.02
CA GLU A 1085 -15.95 19.87 15.74
C GLU A 1085 -16.85 20.71 16.67
N ILE A 1086 -16.54 20.77 17.97
CA ILE A 1086 -17.25 21.59 18.96
C ILE A 1086 -17.15 23.11 18.66
N LEU A 1087 -16.14 23.54 17.92
CA LEU A 1087 -16.00 24.93 17.46
C LEU A 1087 -16.74 25.17 16.14
N LEU A 1088 -16.56 24.32 15.13
CA LEU A 1088 -17.21 24.45 13.81
C LEU A 1088 -18.74 24.37 13.92
N SER A 1089 -19.24 23.45 14.75
CA SER A 1089 -20.68 23.30 15.08
C SER A 1089 -21.32 24.50 15.80
N LYS A 1090 -20.53 25.54 16.13
CA LYS A 1090 -20.98 26.81 16.71
C LYS A 1090 -20.74 28.03 15.83
N ASN A 1091 -19.65 28.04 15.04
CA ASN A 1091 -19.36 29.06 14.04
C ASN A 1091 -19.05 28.37 12.70
N PRO A 1092 -20.04 28.19 11.80
CA PRO A 1092 -19.80 27.63 10.47
C PRO A 1092 -19.06 28.59 9.52
N GLU A 1093 -19.07 29.89 9.79
CA GLU A 1093 -18.38 30.94 9.01
C GLU A 1093 -16.85 31.01 9.27
N ALA A 1094 -16.20 29.91 9.66
CA ALA A 1094 -14.87 29.92 10.27
C ALA A 1094 -13.91 28.76 9.86
N GLU A 1095 -14.02 28.30 8.61
CA GLU A 1095 -13.07 27.33 8.01
C GLU A 1095 -11.80 27.96 7.40
#